data_AF-A0A0F9W3G9-F1
#
_entry.id   AF-A0A0F9W3G9-F1
#
_cell.length_a   1.000
_cell.length_b   1.000
_cell.length_c   1.000
_cell.angle_alpha   90.00
_cell.angle_beta   90.00
_cell.angle_gamma   90.00
#
_symmetry.space_group_name_H-M   'P 1'
#
loop_
_entity.id
_entity.type
_entity.pdbx_description
1 polymer ?
#
loop_
_entity_poly.entity_id
_entity_poly.type
_entity_poly.pdbx_seq_one_letter_code
_entity_poly.pdbx_strand_id
1 'polypeptide(L)'
;MSRRLLPGTEYPKVNPDGGLQLTSDITVQDYMKWFGDRTLLAGGAITDNGDGTVAIASLTAWISVTDSESAVGRVFAYAGGNTAALTDLTTNYIYLDYNGGTPQLVVSTSILTHGFKLDHIHIGTAFRDGTETHFHKPTNFELDLGATVDMHHQEEDLVHQVEGLTTTETGTRNLLISAGVMYEGLNRHTSLPFDTSRSGTADFNEVNKLHDAGGDFSVNDVGKSVHNTTDDTYGTITAFVDSTELTLDADIFPLGTENYTIDFWTYHYYDGDLGPAAWVEVHGATQISNSQYNDVATGLANFTANRYGVSWVFMEIDGLHFHIVYGQGDYKVNEAEEAGVPSSLPNIVTNYCALIAKIILQQGQTTMTITYPWTTVFTSNFATDHGSLGGLGDDDHTQYILHSLADAANDFLVASGNDAYVKKTLAETLALISPLTTRGDIMFRNATVNTRLAKGADNTILAMGANDPEWKAPATILADIAALPLAGGTMAGNIVMGTNDITGVGTLKTARLTLTSDQLEEHATNGNAGTVALNFNGYLGGTTRFRDVDIYNGKQTRYGLFDGSASRFTVDNFGATTLQGKLTAGAIEIEGSAFDINGGTIDGVTITAPVLDGTVTNTGAALVMPTFGMGAAAITGHAQAITDNAILTVDQVTPVATDYARFTANGLEGRDKTEILGDLNVADGADVTGSNAPQAHKASHQDIGGDEISVAALSGLLADDQHVLDTEALAAAEAGATSVATASKLVIRDGSARAKFAAPGAAGDPLIKGTRHLIAEMPTLTTGKIWKGVAGVPAEADEAGGEAVEGHLTLLPWNYNSIGQGTWVISIDSVFALNTRFWNPTQADGDNVTYKVYLAAGTYTLRILGRTQNVYGIGDIYIDAAEVASFDWYSGSTIEAVVFSQTSISVATSGFKDIKIIVDGKNGSSSSYYINLHSIAFWRTA
;
A
#
# COMPACT_ATOMS: atom_id res chain seq x y z
N MET A 1 -16.12 -30.72 38.34
CA MET A 1 -17.11 -31.56 39.07
C MET A 1 -16.45 -32.33 40.23
N SER A 2 -15.96 -31.64 41.27
CA SER A 2 -15.22 -32.25 42.38
C SER A 2 -15.74 -31.85 43.77
N ARG A 3 -16.99 -31.38 43.87
CA ARG A 3 -17.56 -31.07 45.18
C ARG A 3 -17.93 -32.37 45.90
N ARG A 4 -17.11 -32.70 46.92
CA ARG A 4 -17.33 -33.64 48.03
C ARG A 4 -17.52 -35.13 47.67
N LEU A 5 -16.40 -35.80 47.42
CA LEU A 5 -16.27 -37.22 47.76
C LEU A 5 -15.89 -37.33 49.24
N LEU A 6 -16.77 -37.88 50.08
CA LEU A 6 -16.35 -38.35 51.40
C LEU A 6 -15.48 -39.61 51.20
N PRO A 7 -14.31 -39.72 51.82
CA PRO A 7 -13.52 -40.94 51.77
C PRO A 7 -14.32 -42.11 52.39
N GLY A 8 -14.71 -43.10 51.57
CA GLY A 8 -15.37 -44.33 52.03
C GLY A 8 -16.76 -44.62 51.46
N THR A 9 -17.33 -43.78 50.60
CA THR A 9 -18.66 -44.02 50.00
C THR A 9 -18.56 -44.76 48.66
N GLU A 10 -19.18 -45.94 48.54
CA GLU A 10 -19.34 -46.66 47.26
C GLU A 10 -20.28 -45.90 46.31
N TYR A 11 -20.01 -45.92 45.01
CA TYR A 11 -20.91 -45.36 43.99
C TYR A 11 -22.26 -46.13 43.94
N PRO A 12 -23.37 -45.50 43.52
CA PRO A 12 -24.61 -46.23 43.20
C PRO A 12 -24.31 -47.28 42.13
N LYS A 13 -24.45 -48.56 42.47
CA LYS A 13 -24.27 -49.66 41.53
C LYS A 13 -25.55 -49.82 40.72
N VAL A 14 -25.42 -50.05 39.41
CA VAL A 14 -26.56 -50.43 38.57
C VAL A 14 -26.71 -51.95 38.68
N ASN A 15 -27.90 -52.40 39.06
CA ASN A 15 -28.25 -53.81 39.07
C ASN A 15 -28.12 -54.40 37.65
N PRO A 16 -27.92 -55.72 37.52
CA PRO A 16 -27.82 -56.39 36.21
C PRO A 16 -29.05 -56.22 35.30
N ASP A 17 -30.20 -55.81 35.84
CA ASP A 17 -31.44 -55.52 35.13
C ASP A 17 -31.58 -54.03 34.71
N GLY A 18 -30.56 -53.21 34.99
CA GLY A 18 -30.59 -51.77 34.73
C GLY A 18 -31.24 -50.93 35.84
N GLY A 19 -31.71 -51.55 36.94
CA GLY A 19 -32.26 -50.83 38.10
C GLY A 19 -31.17 -50.21 38.99
N LEU A 20 -31.48 -49.11 39.69
CA LEU A 20 -30.55 -48.48 40.62
C LEU A 20 -30.47 -49.27 41.94
N GLN A 21 -29.27 -49.68 42.39
CA GLN A 21 -29.09 -50.36 43.66
C GLN A 21 -29.10 -49.35 44.81
N LEU A 22 -30.20 -49.30 45.55
CA LEU A 22 -30.37 -48.48 46.75
C LEU A 22 -29.91 -49.29 47.97
N THR A 23 -28.99 -48.75 48.76
CA THR A 23 -28.47 -49.40 49.98
C THR A 23 -28.90 -48.62 51.23
N SER A 24 -28.54 -49.08 52.43
CA SER A 24 -28.70 -48.27 53.65
C SER A 24 -27.89 -46.98 53.63
N ASP A 25 -26.86 -46.93 52.78
CA ASP A 25 -25.85 -45.87 52.77
C ASP A 25 -26.09 -44.88 51.61
N ILE A 26 -26.90 -45.25 50.61
CA ILE A 26 -27.38 -44.38 49.52
C ILE A 26 -28.88 -44.60 49.35
N THR A 27 -29.67 -43.63 49.79
CA THR A 27 -31.13 -43.61 49.60
C THR A 27 -31.50 -42.98 48.25
N VAL A 28 -32.75 -43.20 47.78
CA VAL A 28 -33.27 -42.50 46.57
C VAL A 28 -33.15 -40.99 46.75
N GLN A 29 -33.30 -40.51 47.98
CA GLN A 29 -33.16 -39.12 48.33
C GLN A 29 -31.73 -38.60 48.09
N ASP A 30 -30.71 -39.39 48.46
CA ASP A 30 -29.30 -39.04 48.24
C ASP A 30 -28.93 -39.09 46.75
N TYR A 31 -29.50 -40.05 46.01
CA TYR A 31 -29.37 -40.12 44.56
C TYR A 31 -30.04 -38.91 43.89
N MET A 32 -31.25 -38.51 44.31
CA MET A 32 -31.94 -37.35 43.73
C MET A 32 -31.25 -36.03 44.06
N LYS A 33 -30.66 -35.86 45.24
CA LYS A 33 -29.80 -34.71 45.58
C LYS A 33 -28.57 -34.59 44.68
N TRP A 34 -28.06 -35.71 44.16
CA TRP A 34 -26.95 -35.70 43.21
C TRP A 34 -27.31 -35.00 41.88
N PHE A 35 -28.60 -35.01 41.52
CA PHE A 35 -29.14 -34.27 40.36
C PHE A 35 -29.65 -32.87 40.74
N GLY A 36 -29.27 -32.33 41.90
CA GLY A 36 -29.53 -30.94 42.28
C GLY A 36 -30.74 -30.75 43.21
N ASP A 37 -30.78 -29.55 43.78
CA ASP A 37 -31.68 -29.22 44.89
C ASP A 37 -33.00 -28.56 44.46
N ARG A 38 -33.11 -28.14 43.19
CA ARG A 38 -34.32 -27.55 42.59
C ARG A 38 -34.36 -27.68 41.07
N THR A 39 -35.55 -27.83 40.51
CA THR A 39 -35.80 -27.80 39.06
C THR A 39 -37.29 -27.64 38.73
N LEU A 40 -37.61 -26.88 37.67
CA LEU A 40 -38.96 -26.85 37.08
C LEU A 40 -39.09 -28.02 36.09
N LEU A 41 -40.05 -28.93 36.29
CA LEU A 41 -40.16 -30.15 35.48
C LEU A 41 -41.09 -29.97 34.27
N ALA A 42 -42.23 -29.29 34.46
CA ALA A 42 -43.20 -29.03 33.38
C ALA A 42 -44.19 -27.93 33.77
N GLY A 43 -44.80 -27.27 32.76
CA GLY A 43 -45.86 -26.28 32.95
C GLY A 43 -45.35 -24.86 33.23
N GLY A 44 -46.20 -24.01 33.80
CA GLY A 44 -45.84 -22.63 34.20
C GLY A 44 -45.74 -21.65 33.03
N ALA A 45 -46.67 -21.70 32.08
CA ALA A 45 -46.80 -20.65 31.06
C ALA A 45 -47.23 -19.33 31.72
N ILE A 46 -46.73 -18.20 31.21
CA ILE A 46 -47.04 -16.85 31.70
C ILE A 46 -47.99 -16.20 30.69
N THR A 47 -49.03 -15.54 31.17
CA THR A 47 -49.96 -14.75 30.35
C THR A 47 -50.29 -13.43 31.03
N ASP A 48 -50.37 -12.34 30.28
CA ASP A 48 -50.85 -11.04 30.78
C ASP A 48 -52.34 -11.12 31.11
N ASN A 49 -52.76 -10.50 32.22
CA ASN A 49 -54.17 -10.32 32.58
C ASN A 49 -54.74 -8.97 32.11
N GLY A 50 -53.92 -8.06 31.58
CA GLY A 50 -54.29 -6.72 31.14
C GLY A 50 -54.62 -5.75 32.27
N ASP A 51 -54.22 -6.09 33.50
CA ASP A 51 -54.49 -5.30 34.72
C ASP A 51 -53.21 -5.02 35.53
N GLY A 52 -52.03 -5.24 34.93
CA GLY A 52 -50.74 -5.12 35.60
C GLY A 52 -50.37 -6.32 36.49
N THR A 53 -51.09 -7.45 36.37
CA THR A 53 -50.69 -8.75 36.91
C THR A 53 -50.48 -9.77 35.80
N VAL A 54 -49.71 -10.83 36.08
CA VAL A 54 -49.58 -11.96 35.16
C VAL A 54 -50.12 -13.23 35.80
N ALA A 55 -50.69 -14.11 34.97
CA ALA A 55 -51.14 -15.43 35.38
C ALA A 55 -50.08 -16.49 35.07
N ILE A 56 -49.87 -17.41 36.02
CA ILE A 56 -48.99 -18.56 35.89
C ILE A 56 -49.83 -19.82 35.78
N ALA A 57 -49.70 -20.56 34.69
CA ALA A 57 -50.39 -21.83 34.50
C ALA A 57 -49.88 -22.91 35.49
N SER A 58 -50.65 -23.99 35.64
CA SER A 58 -50.25 -25.12 36.49
C SER A 58 -48.86 -25.67 36.13
N LEU A 59 -48.10 -26.09 37.14
CA LEU A 59 -46.74 -26.61 36.95
C LEU A 59 -46.42 -27.76 37.91
N THR A 60 -45.38 -28.51 37.59
CA THR A 60 -44.77 -29.54 38.46
C THR A 60 -43.29 -29.23 38.62
N ALA A 61 -42.77 -29.35 39.84
CA ALA A 61 -41.40 -29.00 40.17
C ALA A 61 -40.81 -29.91 41.25
N TRP A 62 -39.47 -29.95 41.32
CA TRP A 62 -38.68 -30.56 42.39
C TRP A 62 -37.95 -29.46 43.16
N ILE A 63 -37.98 -29.50 44.49
CA ILE A 63 -37.38 -28.44 45.31
C ILE A 63 -36.99 -28.94 46.70
N SER A 64 -36.02 -28.28 47.34
CA SER A 64 -35.70 -28.50 48.75
C SER A 64 -36.80 -27.93 49.64
N VAL A 65 -37.16 -28.64 50.71
CA VAL A 65 -38.23 -28.18 51.63
C VAL A 65 -37.86 -26.95 52.47
N THR A 66 -36.57 -26.62 52.54
CA THR A 66 -36.01 -25.44 53.21
C THR A 66 -34.70 -25.04 52.52
N ASP A 67 -34.29 -23.77 52.59
CA ASP A 67 -33.00 -23.24 52.13
C ASP A 67 -31.79 -23.84 52.89
N SER A 68 -31.43 -25.10 52.61
CA SER A 68 -30.29 -25.78 53.21
C SER A 68 -29.81 -26.95 52.36
N GLU A 69 -28.49 -27.08 52.17
CA GLU A 69 -27.85 -28.24 51.50
C GLU A 69 -28.20 -29.59 52.17
N SER A 70 -28.66 -29.55 53.43
CA SER A 70 -29.06 -30.75 54.17
C SER A 70 -30.55 -31.10 54.04
N ALA A 71 -31.37 -30.19 53.51
CA ALA A 71 -32.83 -30.34 53.42
C ALA A 71 -33.25 -31.51 52.52
N VAL A 72 -34.45 -32.04 52.73
CA VAL A 72 -35.01 -33.10 51.89
C VAL A 72 -35.62 -32.46 50.65
N GLY A 73 -35.32 -32.98 49.46
CA GLY A 73 -35.97 -32.58 48.20
C GLY A 73 -37.31 -33.29 47.99
N ARG A 74 -38.30 -32.60 47.41
CA ARG A 74 -39.62 -33.16 47.11
C ARG A 74 -40.14 -32.71 45.75
N VAL A 75 -40.84 -33.61 45.07
CA VAL A 75 -41.70 -33.25 43.93
C VAL A 75 -43.00 -32.68 44.47
N PHE A 76 -43.49 -31.61 43.86
CA PHE A 76 -44.81 -31.05 44.13
C PHE A 76 -45.45 -30.52 42.84
N ALA A 77 -46.77 -30.32 42.89
CA ALA A 77 -47.54 -29.68 41.83
C ALA A 77 -48.14 -28.37 42.35
N TYR A 78 -48.16 -27.36 41.50
CA TYR A 78 -48.82 -26.08 41.75
C TYR A 78 -49.95 -25.92 40.74
N ALA A 79 -51.15 -25.58 41.22
CA ALA A 79 -52.37 -25.55 40.40
C ALA A 79 -52.43 -24.38 39.40
N GLY A 80 -51.50 -23.43 39.49
CA GLY A 80 -51.55 -22.16 38.77
C GLY A 80 -52.24 -21.08 39.61
N GLY A 81 -51.99 -19.82 39.26
CA GLY A 81 -52.52 -18.66 39.98
C GLY A 81 -52.00 -17.33 39.42
N ASN A 82 -52.57 -16.23 39.89
CA ASN A 82 -52.15 -14.89 39.51
C ASN A 82 -51.06 -14.38 40.45
N THR A 83 -50.14 -13.58 39.94
CA THR A 83 -49.16 -12.87 40.77
C THR A 83 -49.86 -11.85 41.68
N ALA A 84 -49.15 -11.40 42.72
CA ALA A 84 -49.43 -10.09 43.28
C ALA A 84 -49.20 -9.01 42.21
N ALA A 85 -49.75 -7.80 42.43
CA ALA A 85 -49.50 -6.66 41.55
C ALA A 85 -47.99 -6.44 41.36
N LEU A 86 -47.55 -6.37 40.10
CA LEU A 86 -46.15 -6.13 39.78
C LEU A 86 -45.78 -4.68 40.16
N THR A 87 -44.53 -4.45 40.54
CA THR A 87 -44.02 -3.09 40.77
C THR A 87 -43.84 -2.40 39.42
N ASP A 88 -44.28 -1.14 39.32
CA ASP A 88 -44.24 -0.40 38.05
C ASP A 88 -42.83 -0.01 37.67
N LEU A 89 -42.59 0.10 36.37
CA LEU A 89 -41.38 0.68 35.78
C LEU A 89 -40.08 0.09 36.32
N THR A 90 -40.10 -1.20 36.65
CA THR A 90 -38.95 -1.94 37.16
C THR A 90 -39.09 -3.43 36.84
N THR A 91 -37.95 -4.13 36.81
CA THR A 91 -37.93 -5.58 36.62
C THR A 91 -38.52 -6.28 37.84
N ASN A 92 -39.49 -7.16 37.60
CA ASN A 92 -40.09 -8.03 38.60
C ASN A 92 -39.69 -9.48 38.35
N TYR A 93 -39.07 -10.10 39.34
CA TYR A 93 -38.75 -11.52 39.37
C TYR A 93 -39.90 -12.29 40.03
N ILE A 94 -40.48 -13.22 39.28
CA ILE A 94 -41.60 -14.05 39.69
C ILE A 94 -41.05 -15.44 39.98
N TYR A 95 -41.17 -15.88 41.22
CA TYR A 95 -40.66 -17.17 41.67
C TYR A 95 -41.65 -17.88 42.57
N LEU A 96 -41.49 -19.20 42.68
CA LEU A 96 -42.29 -20.06 43.53
C LEU A 96 -41.51 -20.44 44.77
N ASP A 97 -42.04 -20.10 45.94
CA ASP A 97 -41.51 -20.46 47.27
C ASP A 97 -42.25 -21.70 47.77
N TYR A 98 -41.53 -22.76 48.16
CA TYR A 98 -42.17 -23.97 48.71
C TYR A 98 -42.92 -23.73 50.03
N ASN A 99 -42.53 -22.69 50.79
CA ASN A 99 -43.19 -22.17 51.98
C ASN A 99 -43.68 -23.27 52.94
N GLY A 100 -42.76 -24.15 53.34
CA GLY A 100 -43.04 -25.22 54.31
C GLY A 100 -44.09 -26.24 53.87
N GLY A 101 -44.33 -26.41 52.56
CA GLY A 101 -45.28 -27.37 52.00
C GLY A 101 -46.58 -26.77 51.49
N THR A 102 -46.70 -25.44 51.48
CA THR A 102 -47.81 -24.72 50.82
C THR A 102 -47.22 -23.78 49.77
N PRO A 103 -46.87 -24.28 48.56
CA PRO A 103 -46.18 -23.48 47.57
C PRO A 103 -46.94 -22.20 47.22
N GLN A 104 -46.23 -21.07 47.21
CA GLN A 104 -46.79 -19.75 46.96
C GLN A 104 -46.02 -19.02 45.86
N LEU A 105 -46.74 -18.23 45.06
CA LEU A 105 -46.16 -17.38 44.04
C LEU A 105 -45.74 -16.06 44.70
N VAL A 106 -44.49 -15.65 44.48
CA VAL A 106 -43.90 -14.45 45.06
C VAL A 106 -43.33 -13.58 43.95
N VAL A 107 -43.45 -12.27 44.14
CA VAL A 107 -42.92 -11.24 43.24
C VAL A 107 -41.92 -10.40 44.02
N SER A 108 -40.77 -10.11 43.43
CA SER A 108 -39.73 -9.28 44.01
C SER A 108 -39.01 -8.48 42.94
N THR A 109 -38.50 -7.29 43.26
CA THR A 109 -37.64 -6.50 42.37
C THR A 109 -36.16 -6.80 42.57
N SER A 110 -35.83 -7.72 43.48
CA SER A 110 -34.44 -8.14 43.74
C SER A 110 -34.27 -9.62 43.44
N ILE A 111 -33.38 -9.92 42.50
CA ILE A 111 -33.05 -11.29 42.09
C ILE A 111 -32.47 -12.14 43.25
N LEU A 112 -31.80 -11.50 44.22
CA LEU A 112 -31.21 -12.15 45.40
C LEU A 112 -32.22 -12.81 46.33
N THR A 113 -33.50 -12.46 46.20
CA THR A 113 -34.58 -13.03 47.03
C THR A 113 -34.89 -14.49 46.70
N HIS A 114 -34.52 -14.97 45.51
CA HIS A 114 -34.76 -16.35 45.08
C HIS A 114 -33.51 -17.03 44.48
N GLY A 115 -32.62 -16.27 43.83
CA GLY A 115 -31.51 -16.80 43.04
C GLY A 115 -30.62 -17.80 43.78
N PHE A 116 -30.25 -17.49 45.02
CA PHE A 116 -29.38 -18.33 45.86
C PHE A 116 -30.13 -19.20 46.88
N LYS A 117 -31.46 -19.37 46.72
CA LYS A 117 -32.32 -20.06 47.70
C LYS A 117 -32.78 -21.45 47.27
N LEU A 118 -32.38 -22.49 47.98
CA LEU A 118 -32.63 -23.89 47.55
C LEU A 118 -34.13 -24.30 47.58
N ASP A 119 -34.95 -23.55 48.30
CA ASP A 119 -36.40 -23.70 48.43
C ASP A 119 -37.22 -22.75 47.53
N HIS A 120 -36.58 -22.09 46.56
CA HIS A 120 -37.22 -21.20 45.60
C HIS A 120 -36.89 -21.55 44.13
N ILE A 121 -37.87 -21.44 43.24
CA ILE A 121 -37.72 -21.69 41.79
C ILE A 121 -38.16 -20.45 41.00
N HIS A 122 -37.28 -19.93 40.14
CA HIS A 122 -37.60 -18.84 39.21
C HIS A 122 -38.60 -19.33 38.14
N ILE A 123 -39.65 -18.54 37.90
CA ILE A 123 -40.74 -18.88 36.96
C ILE A 123 -40.79 -17.92 35.79
N GLY A 124 -40.46 -16.65 36.00
CA GLY A 124 -40.62 -15.61 35.00
C GLY A 124 -40.02 -14.28 35.44
N THR A 125 -39.63 -13.48 34.48
CA THR A 125 -39.26 -12.09 34.70
C THR A 125 -40.25 -11.23 33.92
N ALA A 126 -40.74 -10.16 34.54
CA ALA A 126 -41.72 -9.26 33.95
C ALA A 126 -41.40 -7.79 34.26
N PHE A 127 -41.48 -6.93 33.25
CA PHE A 127 -41.51 -5.48 33.39
C PHE A 127 -42.95 -5.03 33.24
N ARG A 128 -43.42 -4.16 34.15
CA ARG A 128 -44.75 -3.56 34.06
C ARG A 128 -44.60 -2.10 33.65
N ASP A 129 -45.40 -1.70 32.66
CA ASP A 129 -45.62 -0.30 32.30
C ASP A 129 -47.11 -0.01 32.37
N GLY A 130 -47.54 0.60 33.48
CA GLY A 130 -48.96 0.86 33.71
C GLY A 130 -49.76 -0.45 33.79
N THR A 131 -50.60 -0.72 32.80
CA THR A 131 -51.42 -1.95 32.72
C THR A 131 -50.80 -3.04 31.85
N GLU A 132 -49.81 -2.70 31.03
CA GLU A 132 -49.15 -3.63 30.12
C GLU A 132 -47.97 -4.32 30.81
N THR A 133 -47.73 -5.58 30.45
CA THR A 133 -46.59 -6.35 30.97
C THR A 133 -45.76 -6.95 29.84
N HIS A 134 -44.46 -6.67 29.89
CA HIS A 134 -43.46 -7.31 29.05
C HIS A 134 -42.86 -8.43 29.87
N PHE A 135 -43.04 -9.68 29.47
CA PHE A 135 -42.54 -10.81 30.22
C PHE A 135 -41.88 -11.82 29.31
N HIS A 136 -40.90 -12.50 29.88
CA HIS A 136 -40.37 -13.71 29.28
C HIS A 136 -40.37 -14.81 30.31
N LYS A 137 -40.45 -16.02 29.78
CA LYS A 137 -40.29 -17.23 30.57
C LYS A 137 -38.84 -17.70 30.44
N PRO A 138 -38.08 -17.85 31.54
CA PRO A 138 -36.79 -18.50 31.50
C PRO A 138 -36.96 -19.94 31.01
N THR A 139 -35.93 -20.48 30.38
CA THR A 139 -35.86 -21.92 30.11
C THR A 139 -36.16 -22.69 31.39
N ASN A 140 -36.81 -23.85 31.29
CA ASN A 140 -37.09 -24.67 32.47
C ASN A 140 -35.75 -25.06 33.11
N PHE A 141 -35.27 -24.26 34.04
CA PHE A 141 -33.91 -24.36 34.54
C PHE A 141 -33.79 -25.49 35.55
N GLU A 142 -32.73 -26.27 35.39
CA GLU A 142 -32.45 -27.53 36.06
C GLU A 142 -31.07 -27.48 36.76
N LEU A 143 -30.96 -28.12 37.95
CA LEU A 143 -29.76 -28.28 38.79
C LEU A 143 -29.18 -27.02 39.47
N ASP A 144 -28.77 -27.17 40.73
CA ASP A 144 -28.29 -26.07 41.60
C ASP A 144 -27.09 -25.29 41.03
N LEU A 145 -26.16 -25.97 40.34
CA LEU A 145 -25.04 -25.31 39.67
C LEU A 145 -25.50 -24.45 38.48
N GLY A 146 -26.51 -24.89 37.73
CA GLY A 146 -27.08 -24.14 36.62
C GLY A 146 -27.68 -22.82 37.09
N ALA A 147 -28.46 -22.85 38.17
CA ALA A 147 -29.01 -21.65 38.80
C ALA A 147 -27.92 -20.69 39.32
N THR A 148 -26.85 -21.22 39.92
CA THR A 148 -25.74 -20.37 40.41
C THR A 148 -24.98 -19.70 39.25
N VAL A 149 -24.78 -20.42 38.14
CA VAL A 149 -24.12 -19.87 36.94
C VAL A 149 -25.00 -18.86 36.23
N ASP A 150 -26.31 -19.10 36.17
CA ASP A 150 -27.28 -18.14 35.65
C ASP A 150 -27.25 -16.83 36.44
N MET A 151 -27.29 -16.92 37.78
CA MET A 151 -27.16 -15.78 38.69
C MET A 151 -25.84 -15.03 38.50
N HIS A 152 -24.73 -15.74 38.32
CA HIS A 152 -23.44 -15.09 38.06
C HIS A 152 -23.47 -14.27 36.77
N HIS A 153 -24.04 -14.80 35.69
CA HIS A 153 -24.13 -14.06 34.42
C HIS A 153 -25.07 -12.87 34.55
N GLN A 154 -26.25 -13.03 35.17
CA GLN A 154 -27.20 -11.92 35.37
C GLN A 154 -26.63 -10.80 36.28
N GLU A 155 -25.71 -11.11 37.20
CA GLU A 155 -25.00 -10.11 38.01
C GLU A 155 -23.80 -9.46 37.29
N GLU A 156 -23.14 -10.17 36.37
CA GLU A 156 -21.97 -9.67 35.62
C GLU A 156 -22.39 -8.76 34.47
N ASP A 157 -23.32 -9.22 33.64
CA ASP A 157 -23.89 -8.49 32.52
C ASP A 157 -25.29 -9.00 32.24
N LEU A 158 -26.31 -8.19 32.53
CA LEU A 158 -27.70 -8.62 32.54
C LEU A 158 -28.14 -9.19 31.19
N VAL A 159 -27.68 -8.59 30.08
CA VAL A 159 -27.98 -9.07 28.72
C VAL A 159 -26.76 -8.91 27.82
N HIS A 160 -26.36 -9.99 27.14
CA HIS A 160 -25.27 -9.96 26.17
C HIS A 160 -25.71 -10.45 24.79
N GLN A 161 -25.25 -9.76 23.74
CA GLN A 161 -25.41 -10.20 22.35
C GLN A 161 -24.42 -11.34 22.04
N VAL A 162 -24.86 -12.31 21.24
CA VAL A 162 -24.02 -13.44 20.79
C VAL A 162 -23.85 -13.44 19.27
N GLU A 163 -24.92 -13.18 18.53
CA GLU A 163 -24.90 -13.19 17.05
C GLU A 163 -25.96 -12.24 16.50
N GLY A 164 -25.75 -11.67 15.32
CA GLY A 164 -26.74 -10.82 14.65
C GLY A 164 -26.91 -9.45 15.28
N LEU A 165 -28.13 -8.90 15.27
CA LEU A 165 -28.44 -7.53 15.71
C LEU A 165 -27.59 -6.45 15.04
N THR A 166 -27.14 -6.71 13.81
CA THR A 166 -26.36 -5.77 13.02
C THR A 166 -27.30 -4.72 12.45
N THR A 167 -27.20 -3.50 12.99
CA THR A 167 -27.92 -2.32 12.52
C THR A 167 -27.23 -1.70 11.31
N THR A 168 -27.94 -1.58 10.21
CA THR A 168 -27.46 -0.98 8.95
C THR A 168 -28.43 0.08 8.45
N GLU A 169 -27.97 0.94 7.55
CA GLU A 169 -28.85 1.91 6.89
C GLU A 169 -29.69 1.23 5.81
N THR A 170 -30.97 1.59 5.77
CA THR A 170 -31.88 1.32 4.65
C THR A 170 -32.67 2.60 4.35
N GLY A 171 -33.28 2.69 3.16
CA GLY A 171 -34.10 3.84 2.79
C GLY A 171 -33.42 5.20 2.99
N THR A 172 -34.13 6.16 3.59
CA THR A 172 -33.59 7.49 3.94
C THR A 172 -33.64 7.68 5.44
N ARG A 173 -32.49 7.51 6.08
CA ARG A 173 -32.34 7.52 7.54
C ARG A 173 -33.12 6.42 8.29
N ASN A 174 -33.57 5.38 7.58
CA ASN A 174 -34.24 4.23 8.15
C ASN A 174 -33.20 3.17 8.57
N LEU A 175 -33.60 2.22 9.43
CA LEU A 175 -32.71 1.19 9.95
C LEU A 175 -33.16 -0.20 9.50
N LEU A 176 -32.19 -1.00 9.08
CA LEU A 176 -32.32 -2.43 8.87
C LEU A 176 -31.52 -3.14 9.95
N ILE A 177 -32.19 -3.86 10.86
CA ILE A 177 -31.56 -4.64 11.93
C ILE A 177 -31.72 -6.12 11.59
N SER A 178 -30.60 -6.82 11.44
CA SER A 178 -30.63 -8.28 11.23
C SER A 178 -31.20 -8.99 12.46
N ALA A 179 -31.94 -10.09 12.26
CA ALA A 179 -32.25 -11.02 13.34
C ALA A 179 -30.99 -11.41 14.12
N GLY A 180 -31.11 -11.62 15.42
CA GLY A 180 -29.97 -11.99 16.25
C GLY A 180 -30.34 -12.74 17.51
N VAL A 181 -29.32 -13.00 18.31
CA VAL A 181 -29.38 -13.81 19.53
C VAL A 181 -28.80 -13.01 20.68
N MET A 182 -29.58 -12.93 21.75
CA MET A 182 -29.16 -12.35 23.03
C MET A 182 -29.29 -13.41 24.12
N TYR A 183 -28.56 -13.20 25.20
CA TYR A 183 -28.68 -14.00 26.41
C TYR A 183 -28.93 -13.11 27.61
N GLU A 184 -29.92 -13.46 28.40
CA GLU A 184 -30.12 -12.97 29.77
C GLU A 184 -29.79 -14.10 30.72
N GLY A 185 -28.66 -14.00 31.42
CA GLY A 185 -28.10 -15.16 32.11
C GLY A 185 -27.77 -16.29 31.13
N LEU A 186 -28.38 -17.47 31.29
CA LEU A 186 -28.33 -18.56 30.31
C LEU A 186 -29.61 -18.72 29.48
N ASN A 187 -30.60 -17.82 29.66
CA ASN A 187 -31.78 -17.80 28.81
C ASN A 187 -31.42 -17.22 27.46
N ARG A 188 -31.67 -18.00 26.40
CA ARG A 188 -31.37 -17.60 25.03
C ARG A 188 -32.61 -16.98 24.39
N HIS A 189 -32.47 -15.75 23.93
CA HIS A 189 -33.50 -14.97 23.25
C HIS A 189 -33.12 -14.76 21.78
N THR A 190 -34.12 -14.74 20.90
CA THR A 190 -33.94 -14.46 19.47
C THR A 190 -34.77 -13.25 19.09
N SER A 191 -34.23 -12.35 18.29
CA SER A 191 -34.98 -11.22 17.74
C SER A 191 -35.50 -11.48 16.33
N LEU A 192 -36.59 -10.82 15.97
CA LEU A 192 -37.01 -10.68 14.59
C LEU A 192 -36.05 -9.74 13.82
N PRO A 193 -35.99 -9.85 12.48
CA PRO A 193 -35.33 -8.82 11.66
C PRO A 193 -36.26 -7.62 11.48
N PHE A 194 -35.73 -6.40 11.59
CA PHE A 194 -36.51 -5.15 11.47
C PHE A 194 -36.08 -4.36 10.24
N ASP A 195 -37.02 -3.86 9.44
CA ASP A 195 -36.76 -2.89 8.35
C ASP A 195 -37.73 -1.71 8.44
N THR A 196 -37.24 -0.57 8.94
CA THR A 196 -38.09 0.58 9.24
C THR A 196 -38.40 1.45 8.03
N SER A 197 -37.94 1.07 6.83
CA SER A 197 -38.31 1.75 5.58
C SER A 197 -39.67 1.30 5.05
N ARG A 198 -40.23 0.22 5.61
CA ARG A 198 -41.44 -0.41 5.12
C ARG A 198 -42.68 0.40 5.48
N SER A 199 -43.31 0.94 4.46
CA SER A 199 -44.50 1.76 4.55
C SER A 199 -45.37 1.60 3.31
N GLY A 200 -46.67 1.85 3.44
CA GLY A 200 -47.62 1.70 2.35
C GLY A 200 -48.98 2.29 2.67
N THR A 201 -49.96 2.00 1.82
CA THR A 201 -51.35 2.40 2.00
C THR A 201 -52.21 1.17 1.83
N ALA A 202 -53.06 0.87 2.82
CA ALA A 202 -54.02 -0.21 2.70
C ALA A 202 -54.93 0.03 1.49
N ASP A 203 -55.31 -1.02 0.76
CA ASP A 203 -56.15 -0.90 -0.45
C ASP A 203 -57.49 -1.62 -0.35
N PHE A 204 -57.73 -2.36 0.74
CA PHE A 204 -58.97 -3.08 0.99
C PHE A 204 -59.31 -3.17 2.48
N ASN A 205 -60.61 -3.13 2.80
CA ASN A 205 -61.12 -3.30 4.16
C ASN A 205 -61.58 -4.75 4.38
N GLU A 206 -60.91 -5.43 5.30
CA GLU A 206 -61.37 -6.68 5.89
C GLU A 206 -60.97 -6.71 7.38
N VAL A 207 -61.88 -7.22 8.23
CA VAL A 207 -61.69 -7.21 9.68
C VAL A 207 -60.39 -7.91 10.07
N ASN A 208 -59.58 -7.23 10.88
CA ASN A 208 -58.29 -7.74 11.38
C ASN A 208 -57.31 -8.12 10.26
N LYS A 209 -57.36 -7.44 9.11
CA LYS A 209 -56.44 -7.66 7.98
C LYS A 209 -55.76 -6.37 7.56
N LEU A 210 -54.53 -6.52 7.06
CA LEU A 210 -53.89 -5.50 6.24
C LEU A 210 -53.75 -6.04 4.82
N HIS A 211 -54.44 -5.39 3.88
CA HIS A 211 -54.36 -5.64 2.45
C HIS A 211 -53.59 -4.51 1.78
N ASP A 212 -52.53 -4.87 1.05
CA ASP A 212 -51.79 -3.95 0.18
C ASP A 212 -51.20 -4.74 -1.00
N ALA A 213 -51.72 -4.50 -2.21
CA ALA A 213 -51.22 -5.13 -3.43
C ALA A 213 -49.71 -4.90 -3.68
N GLY A 214 -49.12 -3.87 -3.06
CA GLY A 214 -47.69 -3.54 -3.12
C GLY A 214 -46.91 -3.81 -1.82
N GLY A 215 -47.50 -4.41 -0.78
CA GLY A 215 -46.93 -4.46 0.58
C GLY A 215 -45.67 -5.31 0.78
N ASP A 216 -45.29 -6.15 -0.20
CA ASP A 216 -44.15 -7.09 -0.14
C ASP A 216 -44.05 -7.81 1.22
N PHE A 217 -45.18 -8.32 1.69
CA PHE A 217 -45.27 -8.95 3.00
C PHE A 217 -44.60 -10.33 2.99
N SER A 218 -44.14 -10.78 4.16
CA SER A 218 -43.42 -12.05 4.29
C SER A 218 -43.79 -12.78 5.59
N VAL A 219 -43.44 -14.08 5.65
CA VAL A 219 -43.59 -14.87 6.88
C VAL A 219 -42.78 -14.32 8.05
N ASN A 220 -41.71 -13.56 7.78
CA ASN A 220 -40.89 -12.93 8.82
C ASN A 220 -41.58 -11.71 9.45
N ASP A 221 -42.76 -11.32 8.94
CA ASP A 221 -43.52 -10.22 9.48
C ASP A 221 -44.47 -10.62 10.59
N VAL A 222 -44.71 -11.94 10.75
CA VAL A 222 -45.49 -12.46 11.86
C VAL A 222 -44.79 -12.19 13.17
N GLY A 223 -45.51 -11.57 14.11
CA GLY A 223 -45.03 -11.12 15.41
C GLY A 223 -44.60 -9.65 15.44
N LYS A 224 -44.49 -8.97 14.30
CA LYS A 224 -44.16 -7.53 14.25
C LYS A 224 -45.38 -6.67 14.51
N SER A 225 -45.10 -5.46 14.99
CA SER A 225 -46.11 -4.41 15.12
C SER A 225 -46.30 -3.65 13.81
N VAL A 226 -47.55 -3.31 13.51
CA VAL A 226 -47.95 -2.44 12.41
C VAL A 226 -48.63 -1.20 12.99
N HIS A 227 -48.28 -0.03 12.45
CA HIS A 227 -48.81 1.26 12.87
C HIS A 227 -49.65 1.86 11.75
N ASN A 228 -50.92 2.13 12.03
CA ASN A 228 -51.76 2.94 11.18
C ASN A 228 -51.44 4.43 11.44
N THR A 229 -50.70 5.01 10.51
CA THR A 229 -50.25 6.42 10.58
C THR A 229 -51.38 7.43 10.32
N THR A 230 -52.59 6.98 9.97
CA THR A 230 -53.74 7.83 9.65
C THR A 230 -54.49 8.26 10.91
N ASP A 231 -54.60 7.39 11.90
CA ASP A 231 -55.32 7.62 13.15
C ASP A 231 -54.55 7.24 14.41
N ASP A 232 -53.27 6.87 14.27
CA ASP A 232 -52.34 6.55 15.36
C ASP A 232 -52.79 5.32 16.18
N THR A 233 -53.24 4.29 15.47
CA THR A 233 -53.60 2.98 16.04
C THR A 233 -52.56 1.91 15.71
N TYR A 234 -52.45 0.89 16.57
CA TYR A 234 -51.40 -0.12 16.51
C TYR A 234 -51.99 -1.53 16.60
N GLY A 235 -51.37 -2.48 15.92
CA GLY A 235 -51.74 -3.89 15.98
C GLY A 235 -50.55 -4.80 15.73
N THR A 236 -50.69 -6.07 16.08
CA THR A 236 -49.67 -7.10 15.92
C THR A 236 -50.03 -8.02 14.76
N ILE A 237 -49.07 -8.35 13.91
CA ILE A 237 -49.26 -9.29 12.81
C ILE A 237 -49.28 -10.72 13.37
N THR A 238 -50.43 -11.38 13.31
CA THR A 238 -50.65 -12.73 13.86
C THR A 238 -50.45 -13.85 12.84
N ALA A 239 -50.59 -13.56 11.54
CA ALA A 239 -50.32 -14.54 10.49
C ALA A 239 -49.99 -13.89 9.14
N PHE A 240 -49.08 -14.51 8.40
CA PHE A 240 -48.79 -14.22 6.99
C PHE A 240 -49.71 -15.06 6.10
N VAL A 241 -50.42 -14.41 5.18
CA VAL A 241 -51.29 -15.11 4.20
C VAL A 241 -50.56 -15.22 2.87
N ASP A 242 -50.19 -14.07 2.30
CA ASP A 242 -49.35 -13.95 1.10
C ASP A 242 -48.66 -12.58 1.06
N SER A 243 -47.91 -12.29 -0.02
CA SER A 243 -47.13 -11.05 -0.15
C SER A 243 -47.95 -9.76 -0.20
N THR A 244 -49.28 -9.86 -0.22
CA THR A 244 -50.22 -8.74 -0.27
C THR A 244 -51.20 -8.70 0.90
N GLU A 245 -51.22 -9.74 1.75
CA GLU A 245 -52.16 -9.85 2.86
C GLU A 245 -51.51 -10.34 4.18
N LEU A 246 -51.80 -9.62 5.26
CA LEU A 246 -51.45 -9.97 6.63
C LEU A 246 -52.70 -10.07 7.51
N THR A 247 -52.64 -10.94 8.53
CA THR A 247 -53.66 -11.02 9.59
C THR A 247 -53.16 -10.34 10.84
N LEU A 248 -54.02 -9.55 11.49
CA LEU A 248 -53.73 -8.75 12.67
C LEU A 248 -54.50 -9.26 13.89
N ASP A 249 -54.09 -8.87 15.08
CA ASP A 249 -54.80 -9.14 16.34
C ASP A 249 -56.02 -8.23 16.57
N ALA A 250 -56.03 -7.04 15.95
CA ALA A 250 -57.09 -6.05 16.03
C ALA A 250 -57.41 -5.43 14.65
N ASP A 251 -58.62 -4.89 14.53
CA ASP A 251 -59.10 -4.24 13.31
C ASP A 251 -58.69 -2.77 13.27
N ILE A 252 -57.45 -2.52 12.83
CA ILE A 252 -56.86 -1.17 12.80
C ILE A 252 -56.96 -0.49 11.41
N PHE A 253 -57.47 -1.18 10.39
CA PHE A 253 -57.62 -0.66 9.01
C PHE A 253 -59.08 -0.69 8.51
N PRO A 254 -60.03 -0.06 9.23
CA PRO A 254 -61.47 -0.21 8.95
C PRO A 254 -61.96 0.51 7.68
N LEU A 255 -61.15 1.32 7.01
CA LEU A 255 -61.50 2.03 5.77
C LEU A 255 -60.82 1.42 4.53
N GLY A 256 -59.74 0.66 4.69
CA GLY A 256 -58.96 0.08 3.59
C GLY A 256 -58.30 1.11 2.69
N THR A 257 -57.96 2.28 3.24
CA THR A 257 -57.28 3.40 2.54
C THR A 257 -56.25 4.11 3.41
N GLU A 258 -56.03 3.61 4.62
CA GLU A 258 -55.16 4.22 5.61
C GLU A 258 -53.69 3.87 5.34
N ASN A 259 -52.82 4.84 5.60
CA ASN A 259 -51.37 4.66 5.50
C ASN A 259 -50.83 3.88 6.69
N TYR A 260 -49.84 3.03 6.44
CA TYR A 260 -49.21 2.22 7.47
C TYR A 260 -47.68 2.25 7.41
N THR A 261 -47.07 1.90 8.54
CA THR A 261 -45.65 1.53 8.65
C THR A 261 -45.51 0.21 9.39
N ILE A 262 -44.47 -0.56 9.05
CA ILE A 262 -44.08 -1.80 9.73
C ILE A 262 -42.68 -1.58 10.30
N ASP A 263 -42.35 -2.22 11.42
CA ASP A 263 -41.04 -2.12 12.08
C ASP A 263 -40.68 -0.68 12.43
N PHE A 264 -41.45 -0.06 13.32
CA PHE A 264 -41.13 1.24 13.90
C PHE A 264 -40.49 1.06 15.28
N TRP A 265 -39.87 2.12 15.81
CA TRP A 265 -39.33 2.14 17.16
C TRP A 265 -40.03 3.17 18.04
N THR A 266 -39.76 3.10 19.34
CA THR A 266 -40.08 4.17 20.27
C THR A 266 -38.86 5.05 20.49
N TYR A 267 -39.01 6.36 20.23
CA TYR A 267 -37.97 7.36 20.39
C TYR A 267 -38.06 8.04 21.75
N HIS A 268 -36.93 8.12 22.47
CA HIS A 268 -36.88 8.60 23.85
C HIS A 268 -36.02 9.85 23.99
N TYR A 269 -36.58 10.89 24.60
CA TYR A 269 -35.83 12.08 25.02
C TYR A 269 -36.22 12.49 26.44
N TYR A 270 -35.41 13.33 27.09
CA TYR A 270 -35.63 13.75 28.46
C TYR A 270 -36.01 15.23 28.47
N ASP A 271 -37.13 15.56 29.09
CA ASP A 271 -37.60 16.94 29.18
C ASP A 271 -37.58 17.42 30.63
N GLY A 272 -36.62 18.29 30.92
CA GLY A 272 -36.43 18.91 32.22
C GLY A 272 -37.40 20.06 32.53
N ASP A 273 -38.14 20.56 31.53
CA ASP A 273 -39.08 21.68 31.68
C ASP A 273 -40.53 21.19 31.84
N LEU A 274 -40.77 19.88 31.76
CA LEU A 274 -42.02 19.30 32.21
C LEU A 274 -42.19 19.53 33.72
N GLY A 275 -43.43 19.82 34.15
CA GLY A 275 -43.74 20.09 35.56
C GLY A 275 -43.05 19.12 36.53
N PRO A 276 -43.20 17.79 36.33
CA PRO A 276 -42.22 16.79 36.71
C PRO A 276 -41.33 16.42 35.52
N ALA A 277 -40.02 16.63 35.65
CA ALA A 277 -39.06 16.21 34.64
C ALA A 277 -39.16 14.69 34.39
N ALA A 278 -39.21 14.30 33.13
CA ALA A 278 -39.49 12.92 32.75
C ALA A 278 -38.87 12.55 31.39
N TRP A 279 -38.73 11.25 31.17
CA TRP A 279 -38.53 10.71 29.83
C TRP A 279 -39.85 10.77 29.05
N VAL A 280 -39.78 11.23 27.81
CA VAL A 280 -40.90 11.33 26.88
C VAL A 280 -40.70 10.36 25.74
N GLU A 281 -41.76 9.63 25.42
CA GLU A 281 -41.80 8.61 24.37
C GLU A 281 -42.48 9.14 23.11
N VAL A 282 -41.92 8.77 21.96
CA VAL A 282 -42.50 9.04 20.64
C VAL A 282 -42.61 7.70 19.91
N HIS A 283 -43.84 7.16 19.84
CA HIS A 283 -44.13 5.90 19.16
C HIS A 283 -44.21 6.10 17.63
N GLY A 284 -44.04 5.01 16.88
CA GLY A 284 -44.20 5.03 15.42
C GLY A 284 -43.06 5.72 14.64
N ALA A 285 -41.92 5.99 15.29
CA ALA A 285 -40.79 6.63 14.61
C ALA A 285 -40.09 5.63 13.69
N THR A 286 -39.73 6.08 12.47
CA THR A 286 -39.11 5.23 11.44
C THR A 286 -37.80 5.78 10.88
N GLN A 287 -37.42 7.02 11.23
CA GLN A 287 -36.20 7.69 10.77
C GLN A 287 -35.38 8.31 11.90
N ILE A 288 -34.05 8.16 11.83
CA ILE A 288 -33.14 8.86 12.74
C ILE A 288 -33.23 10.36 12.51
N SER A 289 -33.34 11.13 13.60
CA SER A 289 -33.37 12.59 13.54
C SER A 289 -32.03 13.14 13.08
N ASN A 290 -32.07 14.00 12.05
CA ASN A 290 -30.92 14.78 11.57
C ASN A 290 -31.10 16.29 11.82
N SER A 291 -32.09 16.66 12.63
CA SER A 291 -32.47 18.05 12.87
C SER A 291 -32.46 18.41 14.35
N GLN A 292 -32.63 17.43 15.25
CA GLN A 292 -32.79 17.69 16.68
C GLN A 292 -31.95 16.75 17.56
N TYR A 293 -31.50 17.27 18.70
CA TYR A 293 -30.92 16.51 19.82
C TYR A 293 -31.74 16.73 21.10
N ASN A 294 -31.43 15.95 22.13
CA ASN A 294 -32.06 16.07 23.44
C ASN A 294 -31.30 17.07 24.34
N ASP A 295 -31.82 18.28 24.46
CA ASP A 295 -31.43 19.20 25.52
C ASP A 295 -32.18 18.83 26.80
N VAL A 296 -31.50 18.17 27.72
CA VAL A 296 -32.10 17.67 28.97
C VAL A 296 -32.79 18.75 29.82
N ALA A 297 -32.51 20.03 29.59
CA ALA A 297 -33.18 21.12 30.29
C ALA A 297 -34.54 21.47 29.69
N THR A 298 -34.75 21.29 28.39
CA THR A 298 -35.93 21.80 27.65
C THR A 298 -36.54 20.81 26.64
N GLY A 299 -36.05 19.57 26.59
CA GLY A 299 -36.49 18.56 25.64
C GLY A 299 -35.75 18.63 24.31
N LEU A 300 -36.47 18.56 23.18
CA LEU A 300 -35.83 18.51 21.86
C LEU A 300 -35.42 19.90 21.35
N ALA A 301 -34.14 20.07 21.03
CA ALA A 301 -33.56 21.30 20.49
C ALA A 301 -32.99 21.08 19.09
N ASN A 302 -32.96 22.12 18.24
CA ASN A 302 -32.42 22.03 16.89
C ASN A 302 -30.88 22.00 16.89
N PHE A 303 -30.28 21.21 15.99
CA PHE A 303 -28.84 21.21 15.76
C PHE A 303 -28.33 22.56 15.21
N THR A 304 -27.12 22.93 15.61
CA THR A 304 -26.38 23.99 14.90
C THR A 304 -25.87 23.45 13.55
N ALA A 305 -25.67 24.33 12.57
CA ALA A 305 -25.09 23.95 11.28
C ALA A 305 -23.74 23.23 11.46
N ASN A 306 -23.51 22.17 10.68
CA ASN A 306 -22.32 21.31 10.73
C ASN A 306 -22.09 20.55 12.05
N ARG A 307 -23.14 20.35 12.86
CA ARG A 307 -23.09 19.52 14.06
C ARG A 307 -23.68 18.14 13.84
N TYR A 308 -23.39 17.24 14.77
CA TYR A 308 -23.73 15.83 14.70
C TYR A 308 -24.58 15.45 15.90
N GLY A 309 -25.66 14.73 15.63
CA GLY A 309 -26.46 14.03 16.62
C GLY A 309 -25.92 12.64 16.88
N VAL A 310 -26.17 12.15 18.09
CA VAL A 310 -25.95 10.74 18.44
C VAL A 310 -27.31 10.13 18.76
N SER A 311 -27.56 8.90 18.33
CA SER A 311 -28.74 8.11 18.68
C SER A 311 -28.31 6.72 19.14
N TRP A 312 -28.84 6.29 20.29
CA TRP A 312 -28.47 5.03 20.93
C TRP A 312 -29.57 4.00 20.76
N VAL A 313 -29.31 2.93 20.04
CA VAL A 313 -30.30 1.90 19.67
C VAL A 313 -30.24 0.75 20.67
N PHE A 314 -31.39 0.42 21.25
CA PHE A 314 -31.56 -0.64 22.25
C PHE A 314 -32.61 -1.65 21.79
N MET A 315 -32.34 -2.95 21.92
CA MET A 315 -33.27 -4.03 21.58
C MET A 315 -33.93 -4.57 22.86
N GLU A 316 -35.25 -4.76 22.88
CA GLU A 316 -35.94 -5.44 24.00
C GLU A 316 -35.51 -6.91 24.07
N ILE A 317 -35.44 -7.47 25.29
CA ILE A 317 -34.99 -8.85 25.51
C ILE A 317 -35.87 -9.89 24.80
N ASP A 318 -37.16 -9.62 24.63
CA ASP A 318 -38.06 -10.53 23.89
C ASP A 318 -37.82 -10.51 22.38
N GLY A 319 -37.08 -9.51 21.88
CA GLY A 319 -36.69 -9.36 20.48
C GLY A 319 -37.82 -8.98 19.53
N LEU A 320 -38.95 -8.45 20.06
CA LEU A 320 -40.13 -8.06 19.29
C LEU A 320 -40.21 -6.55 19.02
N HIS A 321 -39.53 -5.74 19.82
CA HIS A 321 -39.48 -4.28 19.66
C HIS A 321 -38.11 -3.70 19.99
N PHE A 322 -37.86 -2.47 19.55
CA PHE A 322 -36.61 -1.76 19.86
C PHE A 322 -36.85 -0.28 20.11
N HIS A 323 -35.95 0.32 20.88
CA HIS A 323 -36.01 1.69 21.31
C HIS A 323 -34.78 2.45 20.84
N ILE A 324 -34.93 3.76 20.68
CA ILE A 324 -33.77 4.61 20.44
C ILE A 324 -33.81 5.83 21.35
N VAL A 325 -32.70 6.10 22.03
CA VAL A 325 -32.54 7.24 22.94
C VAL A 325 -31.73 8.33 22.24
N TYR A 326 -32.25 9.56 22.24
CA TYR A 326 -31.54 10.72 21.73
C TYR A 326 -30.28 11.01 22.55
N GLY A 327 -29.19 11.28 21.85
CA GLY A 327 -27.97 11.87 22.41
C GLY A 327 -28.23 13.28 22.94
N GLN A 328 -27.49 13.64 23.98
CA GLN A 328 -27.79 14.81 24.80
C GLN A 328 -26.97 16.06 24.42
N GLY A 329 -26.50 16.17 23.18
CA GLY A 329 -25.63 17.28 22.78
C GLY A 329 -25.61 17.61 21.29
N ASP A 330 -25.16 18.83 21.02
CA ASP A 330 -24.96 19.43 19.70
C ASP A 330 -23.48 19.31 19.30
N TYR A 331 -23.05 18.09 18.97
CA TYR A 331 -21.64 17.71 18.96
C TYR A 331 -20.90 18.11 17.69
N LYS A 332 -19.60 18.40 17.79
CA LYS A 332 -18.67 18.24 16.66
C LYS A 332 -18.48 16.75 16.35
N VAL A 333 -17.94 16.42 15.18
CA VAL A 333 -17.77 15.01 14.75
C VAL A 333 -17.02 14.16 15.78
N ASN A 334 -15.92 14.69 16.33
CA ASN A 334 -15.10 14.01 17.35
C ASN A 334 -15.82 13.90 18.71
N GLU A 335 -16.53 14.95 19.12
CA GLU A 335 -17.36 14.94 20.33
C GLU A 335 -18.50 13.92 20.20
N ALA A 336 -19.06 13.75 19.00
CA ALA A 336 -20.10 12.76 18.71
C ALA A 336 -19.54 11.33 18.77
N GLU A 337 -18.32 11.09 18.27
CA GLU A 337 -17.62 9.81 18.38
C GLU A 337 -17.30 9.44 19.84
N GLU A 338 -16.89 10.42 20.66
CA GLU A 338 -16.56 10.24 22.07
C GLU A 338 -17.78 10.24 23.01
N ALA A 339 -18.94 10.71 22.55
CA ALA A 339 -20.15 10.77 23.37
C ALA A 339 -20.48 9.38 23.94
N GLY A 340 -20.61 9.29 25.26
CA GLY A 340 -21.05 8.08 25.96
C GLY A 340 -22.57 7.97 25.98
N VAL A 341 -23.06 6.77 26.33
CA VAL A 341 -24.48 6.54 26.61
C VAL A 341 -24.94 7.51 27.71
N PRO A 342 -26.13 8.13 27.59
CA PRO A 342 -26.68 9.00 28.63
C PRO A 342 -26.61 8.38 30.03
N SER A 343 -26.24 9.16 31.03
CA SER A 343 -26.05 8.68 32.41
C SER A 343 -27.34 8.26 33.11
N SER A 344 -28.47 8.75 32.62
CA SER A 344 -29.80 8.25 32.93
C SER A 344 -30.44 7.77 31.64
N LEU A 345 -31.27 6.73 31.73
CA LEU A 345 -32.01 6.17 30.60
C LEU A 345 -33.47 5.95 31.03
N PRO A 346 -34.40 5.79 30.08
CA PRO A 346 -35.75 5.34 30.37
C PRO A 346 -35.74 4.03 31.15
N ASN A 347 -36.76 3.81 32.00
CA ASN A 347 -36.82 2.62 32.84
C ASN A 347 -36.91 1.33 32.00
N ILE A 348 -37.68 1.32 30.90
CA ILE A 348 -37.79 0.17 30.00
C ILE A 348 -36.43 -0.18 29.36
N VAL A 349 -35.70 0.84 28.90
CA VAL A 349 -34.36 0.70 28.30
C VAL A 349 -33.34 0.18 29.31
N THR A 350 -33.39 0.66 30.56
CA THR A 350 -32.44 0.27 31.61
C THR A 350 -32.65 -1.15 32.10
N ASN A 351 -33.92 -1.59 32.17
CA ASN A 351 -34.31 -2.78 32.90
C ASN A 351 -34.66 -3.97 32.00
N TYR A 352 -34.92 -3.75 30.70
CA TYR A 352 -35.45 -4.78 29.80
C TYR A 352 -34.86 -4.75 28.39
N CYS A 353 -33.79 -3.98 28.15
CA CYS A 353 -33.17 -3.86 26.82
C CYS A 353 -31.65 -4.02 26.83
N ALA A 354 -31.08 -4.32 25.67
CA ALA A 354 -29.64 -4.35 25.43
C ALA A 354 -29.22 -3.30 24.39
N LEU A 355 -28.08 -2.63 24.59
CA LEU A 355 -27.52 -1.68 23.61
C LEU A 355 -27.00 -2.44 22.39
N ILE A 356 -27.45 -2.06 21.20
CA ILE A 356 -27.07 -2.72 19.93
C ILE A 356 -26.31 -1.83 18.95
N ALA A 357 -26.53 -0.51 18.99
CA ALA A 357 -25.80 0.39 18.11
C ALA A 357 -25.72 1.83 18.66
N LYS A 358 -24.67 2.52 18.25
CA LYS A 358 -24.54 3.97 18.31
C LYS A 358 -24.55 4.52 16.89
N ILE A 359 -25.43 5.46 16.64
CA ILE A 359 -25.61 6.10 15.35
C ILE A 359 -25.20 7.56 15.46
N ILE A 360 -24.38 8.03 14.52
CA ILE A 360 -23.94 9.42 14.42
C ILE A 360 -24.44 9.97 13.08
N LEU A 361 -25.13 11.10 13.11
CA LEU A 361 -25.71 11.71 11.90
C LEU A 361 -25.52 13.23 11.93
N GLN A 362 -24.96 13.78 10.85
CA GLN A 362 -24.78 15.22 10.70
C GLN A 362 -26.10 15.94 10.41
N GLN A 363 -26.23 17.16 10.93
CA GLN A 363 -27.34 18.05 10.66
C GLN A 363 -27.63 18.16 9.14
N GLY A 364 -28.87 17.89 8.77
CA GLY A 364 -29.35 17.99 7.38
C GLY A 364 -28.83 16.93 6.41
N GLN A 365 -27.95 16.01 6.83
CA GLN A 365 -27.45 14.92 5.99
C GLN A 365 -28.34 13.66 6.10
N THR A 366 -28.16 12.73 5.17
CA THR A 366 -28.90 11.46 5.13
C THR A 366 -28.03 10.24 5.43
N THR A 367 -26.71 10.39 5.43
CA THR A 367 -25.74 9.31 5.69
C THR A 367 -25.34 9.27 7.15
N MET A 368 -25.51 8.12 7.77
CA MET A 368 -25.17 7.82 9.16
C MET A 368 -23.84 7.09 9.26
N THR A 369 -23.17 7.30 10.39
CA THR A 369 -22.10 6.43 10.85
C THR A 369 -22.64 5.55 11.97
N ILE A 370 -22.61 4.23 11.78
CA ILE A 370 -23.14 3.25 12.74
C ILE A 370 -21.97 2.48 13.35
N THR A 371 -21.90 2.45 14.67
CA THR A 371 -20.89 1.72 15.45
C THR A 371 -21.57 0.78 16.44
N TYR A 372 -20.90 -0.32 16.81
CA TYR A 372 -21.48 -1.39 17.63
C TYR A 372 -20.69 -1.59 18.92
N PRO A 373 -21.37 -1.89 20.05
CA PRO A 373 -20.69 -2.04 21.34
C PRO A 373 -19.78 -3.27 21.42
N TRP A 374 -19.96 -4.28 20.55
CA TRP A 374 -19.16 -5.52 20.54
C TRP A 374 -18.01 -5.55 19.52
N THR A 375 -17.95 -4.65 18.53
CA THR A 375 -16.88 -4.65 17.50
C THR A 375 -15.83 -3.56 17.71
N THR A 376 -16.15 -2.52 18.48
CA THR A 376 -15.27 -1.38 18.72
C THR A 376 -15.45 -0.91 20.14
N VAL A 377 -14.39 -0.99 20.96
CA VAL A 377 -14.26 -0.05 22.09
C VAL A 377 -14.41 1.34 21.47
N PHE A 378 -15.21 2.25 22.05
CA PHE A 378 -15.35 3.62 21.57
C PHE A 378 -14.01 4.36 21.68
N THR A 379 -13.08 4.09 20.77
CA THR A 379 -11.76 4.70 20.70
C THR A 379 -11.81 5.80 19.68
N SER A 380 -11.65 7.02 20.17
CA SER A 380 -11.38 8.24 19.42
C SER A 380 -10.29 7.99 18.36
N ASN A 381 -10.63 8.16 17.08
CA ASN A 381 -9.61 8.36 16.07
C ASN A 381 -9.12 9.81 16.24
N PHE A 382 -8.02 9.98 16.97
CA PHE A 382 -7.32 11.27 17.08
C PHE A 382 -7.31 12.00 15.74
N ALA A 383 -7.77 13.26 15.77
CA ALA A 383 -7.96 14.16 14.64
C ALA A 383 -7.16 13.81 13.38
N THR A 384 -7.82 13.17 12.42
CA THR A 384 -7.26 12.87 11.08
C THR A 384 -6.96 14.15 10.29
N ASP A 385 -7.57 15.27 10.69
CA ASP A 385 -7.37 16.59 10.10
C ASP A 385 -7.37 17.69 11.18
N HIS A 386 -6.33 18.52 11.18
CA HIS A 386 -6.18 19.65 12.09
C HIS A 386 -7.29 20.68 11.92
N GLY A 387 -7.95 20.74 10.75
CA GLY A 387 -9.07 21.64 10.48
C GLY A 387 -10.35 21.38 11.26
N SER A 388 -10.45 20.24 11.96
CA SER A 388 -11.64 19.86 12.74
C SER A 388 -11.61 20.33 14.21
N LEU A 389 -10.50 20.94 14.66
CA LEU A 389 -10.37 21.47 16.02
C LEU A 389 -10.95 22.90 16.12
N GLY A 390 -11.71 23.19 17.18
CA GLY A 390 -12.11 24.57 17.48
C GLY A 390 -10.98 25.32 18.20
N GLY A 391 -10.84 26.62 17.97
CA GLY A 391 -9.76 27.43 18.55
C GLY A 391 -8.53 27.61 17.64
N LEU A 392 -8.57 27.11 16.39
CA LEU A 392 -7.49 27.31 15.42
C LEU A 392 -7.23 28.78 15.03
N GLY A 393 -8.18 29.67 15.32
CA GLY A 393 -8.02 31.12 15.19
C GLY A 393 -7.65 31.83 16.50
N ASP A 394 -7.64 31.10 17.61
CA ASP A 394 -7.28 31.63 18.93
C ASP A 394 -5.77 31.46 19.08
N ASP A 395 -5.02 32.56 19.11
CA ASP A 395 -3.58 32.52 19.38
C ASP A 395 -3.34 32.45 20.88
N ASP A 396 -3.55 31.27 21.45
CA ASP A 396 -3.31 30.95 22.86
C ASP A 396 -1.82 30.69 23.17
N HIS A 397 -0.97 30.66 22.15
CA HIS A 397 0.46 30.41 22.24
C HIS A 397 1.27 31.69 22.05
N THR A 398 1.26 32.57 23.07
CA THR A 398 2.09 33.80 23.12
C THR A 398 3.61 33.57 22.97
N GLN A 399 4.07 32.32 22.91
CA GLN A 399 5.47 31.92 22.77
C GLN A 399 5.98 31.86 21.32
N TYR A 400 5.10 31.82 20.31
CA TYR A 400 5.50 31.72 18.91
C TYR A 400 4.91 32.84 18.05
N ILE A 401 5.64 33.25 17.01
CA ILE A 401 5.11 34.22 16.05
C ILE A 401 4.28 33.45 15.01
N LEU A 402 3.00 33.79 14.88
CA LEU A 402 2.13 33.17 13.86
C LEU A 402 2.72 33.36 12.45
N HIS A 403 2.71 32.30 11.65
CA HIS A 403 3.13 32.37 10.24
C HIS A 403 2.29 33.40 9.45
N SER A 404 1.03 33.61 9.81
CA SER A 404 0.14 34.63 9.23
C SER A 404 0.63 36.07 9.44
N LEU A 405 1.50 36.33 10.42
CA LEU A 405 2.15 37.63 10.60
C LEU A 405 3.31 37.86 9.61
N ALA A 406 3.78 36.83 8.89
CA ALA A 406 4.85 36.91 7.89
C ALA A 406 4.53 36.04 6.66
N ASP A 407 3.35 36.28 6.08
CA ASP A 407 2.74 35.51 5.00
C ASP A 407 3.13 35.98 3.59
N ALA A 408 3.82 37.13 3.45
CA ALA A 408 4.27 37.65 2.18
C ALA A 408 5.79 37.51 2.00
N ALA A 409 6.21 37.30 0.75
CA ALA A 409 7.63 37.24 0.40
C ALA A 409 8.31 38.57 0.81
N ASN A 410 9.39 38.44 1.59
CA ASN A 410 10.18 39.55 2.16
C ASN A 410 9.52 40.32 3.32
N ASP A 411 8.57 39.72 4.01
CA ASP A 411 8.15 40.22 5.33
C ASP A 411 9.30 40.13 6.33
N PHE A 412 9.46 41.19 7.12
CA PHE A 412 10.44 41.25 8.19
C PHE A 412 9.74 41.54 9.52
N LEU A 413 9.93 40.66 10.50
CA LEU A 413 9.36 40.80 11.83
C LEU A 413 10.38 41.46 12.76
N VAL A 414 10.00 42.59 13.36
CA VAL A 414 10.84 43.33 14.30
C VAL A 414 10.21 43.31 15.67
N ALA A 415 10.97 42.99 16.71
CA ALA A 415 10.52 43.12 18.09
C ALA A 415 10.22 44.60 18.40
N SER A 416 8.95 44.93 18.65
CA SER A 416 8.51 46.27 19.05
C SER A 416 8.45 46.44 20.57
N GLY A 417 8.66 45.36 21.33
CA GLY A 417 8.69 45.29 22.79
C GLY A 417 9.01 43.87 23.27
N ASN A 418 8.98 43.66 24.59
CA ASN A 418 9.06 42.31 25.16
C ASN A 418 7.86 41.50 24.69
N ASP A 419 8.12 40.34 24.09
CA ASP A 419 7.09 39.40 23.60
C ASP A 419 6.11 40.03 22.59
N ALA A 420 6.53 41.09 21.89
CA ALA A 420 5.72 41.81 20.91
C ALA A 420 6.51 42.04 19.61
N TYR A 421 5.96 41.57 18.49
CA TYR A 421 6.55 41.68 17.17
C TYR A 421 5.62 42.44 16.23
N VAL A 422 6.18 43.31 15.40
CA VAL A 422 5.46 44.07 14.36
C VAL A 422 6.04 43.70 13.00
N LYS A 423 5.16 43.39 12.04
CA LYS A 423 5.49 43.22 10.62
C LYS A 423 5.93 44.56 10.04
N LYS A 424 7.10 44.57 9.42
CA LYS A 424 7.60 45.65 8.58
C LYS A 424 7.68 45.16 7.14
N THR A 425 7.22 45.98 6.22
CA THR A 425 7.42 45.71 4.79
C THR A 425 8.91 45.69 4.46
N LEU A 426 9.28 45.02 3.36
CA LEU A 426 10.64 45.09 2.82
C LEU A 426 11.09 46.55 2.64
N ALA A 427 10.19 47.44 2.21
CA ALA A 427 10.48 48.86 2.01
C ALA A 427 10.75 49.62 3.33
N GLU A 428 9.97 49.37 4.38
CA GLU A 428 10.19 49.96 5.70
C GLU A 428 11.45 49.42 6.37
N THR A 429 11.72 48.12 6.21
CA THR A 429 12.94 47.49 6.70
C THR A 429 14.13 48.04 5.96
N LEU A 430 14.13 48.07 4.61
CA LEU A 430 15.16 48.74 3.83
C LEU A 430 15.33 50.20 4.26
N ALA A 431 14.27 50.94 4.58
CA ALA A 431 14.43 52.32 5.05
C ALA A 431 15.18 52.43 6.40
N LEU A 432 15.13 51.38 7.23
CA LEU A 432 15.82 51.30 8.53
C LEU A 432 17.23 50.68 8.43
N ILE A 433 17.43 49.67 7.57
CA ILE A 433 18.70 48.91 7.44
C ILE A 433 19.51 49.27 6.20
N SER A 434 18.88 49.80 5.15
CA SER A 434 19.59 50.28 3.97
C SER A 434 20.11 51.69 4.23
N PRO A 435 21.42 51.88 4.21
CA PRO A 435 22.00 53.22 4.30
C PRO A 435 21.84 54.05 3.02
N LEU A 436 21.34 53.44 1.94
CA LEU A 436 21.37 53.97 0.59
C LEU A 436 19.98 54.43 0.16
N THR A 437 19.47 55.49 0.79
CA THR A 437 18.34 56.25 0.22
C THR A 437 18.79 57.29 -0.81
N THR A 438 20.11 57.44 -1.02
CA THR A 438 20.73 58.47 -1.87
C THR A 438 21.97 57.90 -2.60
N ARG A 439 22.03 58.06 -3.94
CA ARG A 439 23.13 57.56 -4.78
C ARG A 439 24.44 58.29 -4.47
N GLY A 440 25.52 57.53 -4.26
CA GLY A 440 26.88 58.07 -4.11
C GLY A 440 27.30 58.41 -2.67
N ASP A 441 26.44 58.13 -1.68
CA ASP A 441 26.78 58.26 -0.27
C ASP A 441 27.70 57.11 0.18
N ILE A 442 28.52 57.38 1.20
CA ILE A 442 29.43 56.41 1.81
C ILE A 442 28.95 56.14 3.24
N MET A 443 28.84 54.86 3.62
CA MET A 443 28.73 54.49 5.03
C MET A 443 30.10 54.32 5.66
N PHE A 444 30.26 54.86 6.86
CA PHE A 444 31.40 54.56 7.72
C PHE A 444 30.95 54.34 9.16
N ARG A 445 31.80 53.75 9.99
CA ARG A 445 31.56 53.61 11.43
C ARG A 445 32.44 54.62 12.17
N ASN A 446 31.84 55.50 12.96
CA ASN A 446 32.58 56.39 13.84
C ASN A 446 32.89 55.69 15.18
N ALA A 447 33.41 56.42 16.17
CA ALA A 447 33.77 55.87 17.47
C ALA A 447 32.65 55.06 18.18
N THR A 448 31.38 55.28 17.82
CA THR A 448 30.24 54.67 18.53
C THR A 448 29.22 54.01 17.59
N VAL A 449 28.93 54.59 16.43
CA VAL A 449 27.81 54.21 15.56
C VAL A 449 28.17 54.23 14.08
N ASN A 450 27.42 53.48 13.26
CA ASN A 450 27.46 53.62 11.81
C ASN A 450 26.85 54.98 11.41
N THR A 451 27.59 55.79 10.67
CA THR A 451 27.23 57.15 10.25
C THR A 451 27.30 57.26 8.73
N ARG A 452 26.43 58.08 8.13
CA ARG A 452 26.41 58.34 6.69
C ARG A 452 27.24 59.58 6.35
N LEU A 453 28.18 59.46 5.40
CA LEU A 453 28.82 60.57 4.73
C LEU A 453 28.13 60.79 3.38
N ALA A 454 27.38 61.88 3.26
CA ALA A 454 26.68 62.22 2.00
C ALA A 454 27.67 62.34 0.84
N LYS A 455 27.25 62.10 -0.41
CA LYS A 455 28.11 62.24 -1.59
C LYS A 455 28.83 63.60 -1.59
N GLY A 456 30.12 63.59 -1.92
CA GLY A 456 30.90 64.83 -2.03
C GLY A 456 30.32 65.79 -3.07
N ALA A 457 30.59 67.08 -2.90
CA ALA A 457 30.34 68.07 -3.95
C ALA A 457 31.34 67.86 -5.11
N ASP A 458 31.02 68.40 -6.29
CA ASP A 458 31.92 68.34 -7.45
C ASP A 458 33.32 68.86 -7.07
N ASN A 459 34.36 68.17 -7.54
CA ASN A 459 35.77 68.46 -7.21
C ASN A 459 36.11 68.34 -5.73
N THR A 460 35.53 67.37 -5.02
CA THR A 460 36.01 66.92 -3.71
C THR A 460 36.46 65.47 -3.77
N ILE A 461 37.45 65.11 -2.97
CA ILE A 461 37.95 63.74 -2.85
C ILE A 461 37.80 63.23 -1.43
N LEU A 462 37.61 61.92 -1.29
CA LEU A 462 37.48 61.29 0.01
C LEU A 462 38.86 61.24 0.67
N ALA A 463 38.95 61.71 1.90
CA ALA A 463 40.15 61.65 2.71
C ALA A 463 39.83 61.20 4.13
N MET A 464 40.85 60.75 4.86
CA MET A 464 40.73 60.57 6.30
C MET A 464 40.80 61.95 6.97
N GLY A 465 39.78 62.31 7.75
CA GLY A 465 39.81 63.46 8.65
C GLY A 465 40.62 63.15 9.90
N ALA A 466 40.47 63.95 10.96
CA ALA A 466 41.23 63.75 12.20
C ALA A 466 40.95 62.39 12.86
N ASN A 467 39.72 61.88 12.75
CA ASN A 467 39.31 60.59 13.31
C ASN A 467 38.36 59.80 12.40
N ASP A 468 37.62 60.47 11.51
CA ASP A 468 36.61 59.88 10.64
C ASP A 468 36.80 60.34 9.18
N PRO A 469 36.34 59.58 8.17
CA PRO A 469 36.39 59.98 6.76
C PRO A 469 35.62 61.28 6.47
N GLU A 470 36.20 62.17 5.67
CA GLU A 470 35.60 63.44 5.25
C GLU A 470 35.91 63.78 3.78
N TRP A 471 35.10 64.64 3.15
CA TRP A 471 35.39 65.16 1.82
C TRP A 471 36.31 66.40 1.90
N LYS A 472 37.41 66.40 1.16
CA LYS A 472 38.35 67.54 1.08
C LYS A 472 38.49 68.04 -0.35
N ALA A 473 38.81 69.32 -0.50
CA ALA A 473 39.19 69.88 -1.78
C ALA A 473 40.56 69.31 -2.23
N PRO A 474 40.74 68.92 -3.50
CA PRO A 474 41.99 68.39 -4.04
C PRO A 474 43.20 69.27 -3.76
N ALA A 475 43.03 70.59 -3.74
CA ALA A 475 44.10 71.55 -3.47
C ALA A 475 44.77 71.35 -2.10
N THR A 476 44.05 70.82 -1.11
CA THR A 476 44.56 70.59 0.24
C THR A 476 45.33 69.28 0.37
N ILE A 477 45.13 68.32 -0.54
CA ILE A 477 45.75 66.97 -0.53
C ILE A 477 46.86 66.84 -1.57
N LEU A 478 46.76 67.56 -2.70
CA LEU A 478 47.84 67.66 -3.69
C LEU A 478 49.10 68.35 -3.13
N ALA A 479 48.96 69.12 -2.05
CA ALA A 479 50.09 69.62 -1.27
C ALA A 479 50.89 68.51 -0.56
N ASP A 480 50.26 67.38 -0.25
CA ASP A 480 50.88 66.22 0.42
C ASP A 480 51.30 65.10 -0.56
N ILE A 481 50.80 65.09 -1.81
CA ILE A 481 51.01 64.00 -2.81
C ILE A 481 51.96 64.38 -3.97
N ALA A 482 52.41 65.65 -4.10
CA ALA A 482 53.30 66.04 -5.20
C ALA A 482 54.79 65.68 -4.94
N ALA A 483 55.24 64.52 -5.43
CA ALA A 483 56.66 64.13 -5.46
C ALA A 483 57.51 64.84 -6.55
N LEU A 484 56.99 65.87 -7.25
CA LEU A 484 57.78 66.71 -8.16
C LEU A 484 57.32 68.18 -8.08
N PRO A 485 58.20 69.12 -7.66
CA PRO A 485 57.93 70.55 -7.70
C PRO A 485 57.94 71.07 -9.15
N LEU A 486 57.11 72.07 -9.44
CA LEU A 486 56.95 72.77 -10.74
C LEU A 486 58.23 73.50 -11.25
N ALA A 487 59.38 73.28 -10.63
CA ALA A 487 60.65 73.93 -10.95
C ALA A 487 61.82 72.92 -10.97
N GLY A 488 61.81 72.00 -11.94
CA GLY A 488 63.02 71.39 -12.51
C GLY A 488 63.97 70.61 -11.58
N GLY A 489 63.49 69.57 -10.90
CA GLY A 489 64.33 68.59 -10.19
C GLY A 489 64.70 67.34 -11.02
N THR A 490 65.84 66.71 -10.72
CA THR A 490 66.31 65.43 -11.32
C THR A 490 65.49 64.23 -10.83
N MET A 491 65.04 63.37 -11.74
CA MET A 491 64.38 62.10 -11.40
C MET A 491 65.39 60.97 -11.27
N ALA A 492 65.37 60.23 -10.16
CA ALA A 492 66.13 58.99 -9.96
C ALA A 492 65.17 57.87 -9.56
N GLY A 493 65.23 56.73 -10.25
CA GLY A 493 64.30 55.60 -10.09
C GLY A 493 63.63 55.18 -11.41
N ASN A 494 62.82 54.13 -11.41
CA ASN A 494 62.11 53.66 -12.60
C ASN A 494 61.11 54.75 -13.08
N ILE A 495 61.32 55.27 -14.29
CA ILE A 495 60.44 56.27 -14.90
C ILE A 495 59.47 55.54 -15.83
N VAL A 496 58.18 55.53 -15.46
CA VAL A 496 57.10 54.93 -16.26
C VAL A 496 56.54 56.01 -17.19
N MET A 497 56.80 55.90 -18.50
CA MET A 497 56.64 57.01 -19.45
C MET A 497 55.34 57.06 -20.26
N GLY A 498 54.34 56.23 -19.95
CA GLY A 498 53.05 56.25 -20.64
C GLY A 498 53.20 56.36 -22.17
N THR A 499 52.51 57.32 -22.78
CA THR A 499 52.50 57.57 -24.24
C THR A 499 53.48 58.66 -24.72
N ASN A 500 54.45 59.08 -23.90
CA ASN A 500 55.32 60.21 -24.23
C ASN A 500 56.68 59.77 -24.80
N ASP A 501 57.11 60.42 -25.88
CA ASP A 501 58.44 60.23 -26.48
C ASP A 501 59.57 60.79 -25.61
N ILE A 502 60.70 60.07 -25.54
CA ILE A 502 61.95 60.62 -25.00
C ILE A 502 62.69 61.36 -26.11
N THR A 503 62.51 62.68 -26.21
CA THR A 503 63.27 63.53 -27.13
C THR A 503 64.40 64.27 -26.41
N GLY A 504 65.56 64.43 -27.08
CA GLY A 504 66.69 65.21 -26.55
C GLY A 504 67.68 64.46 -25.66
N VAL A 505 67.80 63.13 -25.77
CA VAL A 505 68.83 62.36 -25.06
C VAL A 505 70.20 62.75 -25.63
N GLY A 506 70.96 63.58 -24.89
CA GLY A 506 72.35 63.89 -25.22
C GLY A 506 73.24 62.64 -25.23
N THR A 507 74.49 62.78 -25.68
CA THR A 507 75.44 61.68 -25.91
C THR A 507 75.36 60.59 -24.83
N LEU A 508 74.84 59.40 -25.20
CA LEU A 508 74.78 58.22 -24.34
C LEU A 508 76.22 57.80 -24.03
N LYS A 509 76.72 58.16 -22.85
CA LYS A 509 78.15 58.05 -22.51
C LYS A 509 78.61 56.59 -22.61
N THR A 510 79.39 56.30 -23.67
CA THR A 510 80.16 55.07 -23.93
C THR A 510 79.37 53.75 -24.10
N ALA A 511 78.58 53.72 -25.18
CA ALA A 511 78.45 52.60 -26.12
C ALA A 511 77.73 51.29 -25.68
N ARG A 512 76.68 51.36 -24.87
CA ARG A 512 75.73 50.21 -24.79
C ARG A 512 74.31 50.62 -24.41
N LEU A 513 73.36 50.44 -25.34
CA LEU A 513 71.93 50.34 -25.02
C LEU A 513 71.66 48.86 -24.70
N THR A 514 71.40 48.55 -23.43
CA THR A 514 71.06 47.18 -23.01
C THR A 514 69.55 47.09 -22.88
N LEU A 515 68.88 46.48 -23.86
CA LEU A 515 67.46 46.13 -23.78
C LEU A 515 67.38 44.76 -23.13
N THR A 516 66.87 44.68 -21.90
CA THR A 516 66.87 43.45 -21.09
C THR A 516 65.58 42.62 -21.23
N SER A 517 64.70 42.97 -22.17
CA SER A 517 63.40 42.30 -22.40
C SER A 517 63.29 41.72 -23.82
N ASP A 518 62.27 40.90 -24.03
CA ASP A 518 62.25 39.84 -25.06
C ASP A 518 62.00 40.30 -26.51
N GLN A 519 61.53 41.53 -26.77
CA GLN A 519 61.15 42.00 -28.13
C GLN A 519 61.29 43.53 -28.31
N LEU A 520 61.31 43.99 -29.57
CA LEU A 520 61.24 45.39 -30.04
C LEU A 520 60.13 45.50 -31.11
N GLU A 521 59.11 46.35 -30.93
CA GLU A 521 57.90 46.44 -31.81
C GLU A 521 57.46 47.90 -32.08
N GLU A 522 56.86 48.20 -33.25
CA GLU A 522 56.24 49.49 -33.63
C GLU A 522 54.77 49.28 -34.08
N HIS A 523 53.84 50.08 -33.53
CA HIS A 523 52.39 49.99 -33.78
C HIS A 523 51.82 51.22 -34.49
N ALA A 524 51.18 50.99 -35.66
CA ALA A 524 50.08 51.76 -36.27
C ALA A 524 50.40 53.12 -36.94
N THR A 525 49.72 53.62 -37.97
CA THR A 525 48.64 53.13 -38.88
C THR A 525 48.60 54.13 -40.04
N ASN A 526 48.50 53.66 -41.29
CA ASN A 526 48.26 54.44 -42.52
C ASN A 526 49.39 55.32 -43.11
N GLY A 527 50.65 54.92 -42.94
CA GLY A 527 51.76 55.33 -43.81
C GLY A 527 52.72 54.17 -44.00
N ASN A 528 53.11 53.84 -45.24
CA ASN A 528 53.97 52.69 -45.57
C ASN A 528 55.44 52.82 -45.09
N ALA A 529 55.69 53.36 -43.88
CA ALA A 529 57.03 53.70 -43.39
C ALA A 529 57.27 53.44 -41.90
N GLY A 530 56.32 52.87 -41.15
CA GLY A 530 56.58 52.36 -39.79
C GLY A 530 57.24 50.99 -39.87
N THR A 531 58.51 50.90 -39.53
CA THR A 531 59.27 49.66 -39.38
C THR A 531 60.22 49.78 -38.19
N VAL A 532 60.28 48.73 -37.37
CA VAL A 532 61.38 48.52 -36.41
C VAL A 532 62.69 48.36 -37.19
N ALA A 533 63.46 49.44 -37.34
CA ALA A 533 64.65 49.49 -38.19
C ALA A 533 65.95 49.44 -37.38
N LEU A 534 66.80 48.45 -37.68
CA LEU A 534 68.18 48.40 -37.18
C LEU A 534 69.13 49.05 -38.21
N ASN A 535 69.82 50.12 -37.81
CA ASN A 535 70.90 50.86 -38.52
C ASN A 535 70.49 51.73 -39.74
N PHE A 536 70.16 53.01 -39.47
CA PHE A 536 69.63 53.95 -40.47
C PHE A 536 70.68 54.64 -41.39
N ASN A 537 72.00 54.54 -41.19
CA ASN A 537 72.96 55.31 -42.02
C ASN A 537 74.21 54.50 -42.49
N GLY A 538 74.51 54.53 -43.80
CA GLY A 538 75.76 54.01 -44.38
C GLY A 538 76.94 55.00 -44.30
N TYR A 539 78.19 54.52 -44.43
CA TYR A 539 79.41 55.34 -44.36
C TYR A 539 79.57 56.24 -45.61
N LEU A 540 79.73 57.56 -45.40
CA LEU A 540 80.02 58.60 -46.42
C LEU A 540 78.98 58.78 -47.55
N GLY A 541 77.69 58.50 -47.30
CA GLY A 541 76.60 59.03 -48.13
C GLY A 541 76.37 58.39 -49.51
N GLY A 542 76.82 57.14 -49.75
CA GLY A 542 76.56 56.39 -50.99
C GLY A 542 75.29 55.51 -50.96
N THR A 543 74.68 55.27 -52.14
CA THR A 543 73.32 54.73 -52.36
C THR A 543 73.22 53.20 -52.63
N THR A 544 73.90 52.33 -51.88
CA THR A 544 73.61 50.87 -51.93
C THR A 544 73.38 50.30 -50.54
N ARG A 545 72.33 49.46 -50.43
CA ARG A 545 71.62 49.10 -49.20
C ARG A 545 71.95 47.65 -48.83
N PHE A 546 72.22 47.43 -47.53
CA PHE A 546 72.58 46.17 -46.85
C PHE A 546 73.95 45.60 -47.20
N ARG A 547 74.71 45.18 -46.17
CA ARG A 547 75.72 44.14 -46.35
C ARG A 547 75.16 42.86 -45.76
N ASP A 548 75.16 42.69 -44.44
CA ASP A 548 74.76 41.42 -43.81
C ASP A 548 74.15 41.64 -42.42
N VAL A 549 73.08 40.92 -42.06
CA VAL A 549 72.64 40.73 -40.65
C VAL A 549 72.99 39.31 -40.24
N ASP A 550 74.03 39.17 -39.43
CA ASP A 550 74.47 37.87 -38.91
C ASP A 550 73.81 37.56 -37.55
N ILE A 551 73.27 36.35 -37.44
CA ILE A 551 72.83 35.77 -36.19
C ILE A 551 73.88 34.74 -35.81
N TYR A 552 74.60 34.98 -34.71
CA TYR A 552 75.60 34.05 -34.18
C TYR A 552 75.07 33.33 -32.96
N ASN A 553 75.54 32.10 -32.73
CA ASN A 553 75.43 31.48 -31.43
C ASN A 553 76.48 32.07 -30.46
N GLY A 554 76.35 31.74 -29.18
CA GLY A 554 77.30 32.18 -28.14
C GLY A 554 78.75 31.67 -28.28
N LYS A 555 79.06 30.86 -29.31
CA LYS A 555 80.41 30.41 -29.68
C LYS A 555 80.92 31.07 -30.97
N GLN A 556 80.27 32.15 -31.43
CA GLN A 556 80.61 32.89 -32.66
C GLN A 556 80.46 32.09 -33.96
N THR A 557 79.67 31.01 -33.96
CA THR A 557 79.27 30.31 -35.19
C THR A 557 77.96 30.91 -35.72
N ARG A 558 77.91 31.21 -37.02
CA ARG A 558 76.73 31.81 -37.66
C ARG A 558 75.60 30.79 -37.78
N TYR A 559 74.40 31.16 -37.39
CA TYR A 559 73.17 30.35 -37.38
C TYR A 559 72.16 30.83 -38.43
N GLY A 560 72.31 32.07 -38.90
CA GLY A 560 71.51 32.65 -39.98
C GLY A 560 72.10 33.97 -40.44
N LEU A 561 72.01 34.25 -41.73
CA LEU A 561 72.51 35.45 -42.39
C LEU A 561 71.43 35.99 -43.31
N PHE A 562 70.99 37.22 -43.08
CA PHE A 562 70.32 37.99 -44.13
C PHE A 562 71.40 38.73 -44.92
N ASP A 563 71.83 38.11 -46.03
CA ASP A 563 72.78 38.70 -46.97
C ASP A 563 72.00 39.61 -47.90
N GLY A 564 72.07 40.90 -47.61
CA GLY A 564 71.40 41.89 -48.44
C GLY A 564 72.16 42.21 -49.74
N SER A 565 73.42 41.79 -49.87
CA SER A 565 74.20 41.92 -51.11
C SER A 565 73.75 40.88 -52.15
N ALA A 566 73.44 39.67 -51.71
CA ALA A 566 72.92 38.58 -52.56
C ALA A 566 71.39 38.49 -52.58
N SER A 567 70.69 39.35 -51.83
CA SER A 567 69.24 39.27 -51.60
C SER A 567 68.81 37.88 -51.15
N ARG A 568 69.60 37.27 -50.26
CA ARG A 568 69.49 35.87 -49.86
C ARG A 568 69.48 35.75 -48.35
N PHE A 569 68.47 35.06 -47.81
CA PHE A 569 68.53 34.57 -46.44
C PHE A 569 69.21 33.20 -46.44
N THR A 570 70.35 33.11 -45.76
CA THR A 570 71.11 31.87 -45.59
C THR A 570 70.90 31.38 -44.17
N VAL A 571 70.49 30.13 -44.00
CA VAL A 571 70.42 29.50 -42.68
C VAL A 571 71.60 28.52 -42.59
N ASP A 572 72.63 28.88 -41.83
CA ASP A 572 73.82 28.06 -41.65
C ASP A 572 73.67 27.16 -40.41
N ASN A 573 73.93 25.85 -40.54
CA ASN A 573 73.92 24.89 -39.43
C ASN A 573 72.62 24.80 -38.60
N PHE A 574 71.45 24.82 -39.25
CA PHE A 574 70.18 24.51 -38.58
C PHE A 574 70.05 23.00 -38.31
N GLY A 575 69.91 22.60 -37.05
CA GLY A 575 69.60 21.22 -36.67
C GLY A 575 68.17 20.81 -37.05
N ALA A 576 67.88 19.51 -37.02
CA ALA A 576 66.57 18.94 -37.41
C ALA A 576 65.39 19.68 -36.72
N THR A 577 64.47 20.25 -37.51
CA THR A 577 63.26 20.91 -37.00
C THR A 577 62.09 20.82 -37.99
N THR A 578 60.87 20.96 -37.48
CA THR A 578 59.59 20.83 -38.21
C THR A 578 59.00 22.20 -38.54
N LEU A 579 58.64 22.48 -39.81
CA LEU A 579 57.95 23.72 -40.20
C LEU A 579 56.43 23.55 -40.13
N GLN A 580 55.73 24.46 -39.45
CA GLN A 580 54.28 24.38 -39.20
C GLN A 580 53.41 25.17 -40.21
N GLY A 581 53.86 25.41 -41.46
CA GLY A 581 53.10 26.23 -42.43
C GLY A 581 53.44 25.98 -43.91
N LYS A 582 52.49 26.30 -44.81
CA LYS A 582 52.54 26.05 -46.27
C LYS A 582 53.54 26.95 -47.00
N LEU A 583 54.51 26.34 -47.69
CA LEU A 583 55.39 27.04 -48.64
C LEU A 583 54.66 27.25 -49.98
N THR A 584 54.64 28.48 -50.50
CA THR A 584 54.05 28.79 -51.82
C THR A 584 55.14 29.29 -52.77
N ALA A 585 55.43 28.55 -53.84
CA ALA A 585 56.34 28.96 -54.91
C ALA A 585 55.59 29.77 -55.98
N GLY A 586 56.20 30.83 -56.51
CA GLY A 586 55.60 31.69 -57.55
C GLY A 586 56.19 31.42 -58.93
N ALA A 587 55.31 31.36 -59.94
CA ALA A 587 55.47 31.42 -61.41
C ALA A 587 56.57 30.61 -62.14
N ILE A 588 57.61 30.11 -61.46
CA ILE A 588 58.61 29.18 -61.98
C ILE A 588 58.85 28.14 -60.87
N GLU A 589 58.60 26.90 -61.22
CA GLU A 589 58.52 25.71 -60.38
C GLU A 589 59.81 25.43 -59.57
N ILE A 590 59.67 24.89 -58.36
CA ILE A 590 60.80 24.40 -57.54
C ILE A 590 61.24 23.04 -58.12
N GLU A 591 62.08 23.05 -59.15
CA GLU A 591 62.67 21.83 -59.71
C GLU A 591 64.08 21.59 -59.17
N GLY A 592 64.24 20.49 -58.41
CA GLY A 592 65.55 20.02 -57.96
C GLY A 592 65.47 18.92 -56.90
N SER A 593 65.29 17.68 -57.34
CA SER A 593 65.50 16.37 -56.68
C SER A 593 65.18 16.13 -55.18
N ALA A 594 64.53 17.05 -54.45
CA ALA A 594 63.69 16.79 -53.27
C ALA A 594 63.02 18.09 -52.74
N PHE A 595 61.92 18.55 -53.35
CA PHE A 595 60.83 19.04 -52.51
C PHE A 595 60.02 17.80 -52.13
N ASP A 596 60.47 17.13 -51.07
CA ASP A 596 59.93 15.85 -50.60
C ASP A 596 58.84 16.10 -49.53
N ILE A 597 57.58 15.83 -49.86
CA ILE A 597 56.47 15.65 -48.90
C ILE A 597 56.07 14.16 -48.88
N ASN A 598 56.98 13.28 -48.46
CA ASN A 598 56.66 11.89 -48.18
C ASN A 598 55.98 11.78 -46.80
N GLY A 599 54.65 11.93 -46.77
CA GLY A 599 53.82 11.32 -45.72
C GLY A 599 52.76 12.17 -45.01
N GLY A 600 52.40 13.37 -45.50
CA GLY A 600 51.41 14.22 -44.82
C GLY A 600 50.36 14.84 -45.75
N THR A 601 49.08 14.62 -45.43
CA THR A 601 47.89 15.13 -46.16
C THR A 601 47.67 16.63 -45.93
N ILE A 602 47.29 17.34 -46.98
CA ILE A 602 47.08 18.79 -47.05
C ILE A 602 45.58 19.06 -47.22
N ASP A 603 45.00 19.90 -46.36
CA ASP A 603 43.58 20.26 -46.37
C ASP A 603 43.34 21.60 -47.10
N GLY A 604 42.32 21.66 -47.97
CA GLY A 604 41.89 22.89 -48.66
C GLY A 604 41.74 22.85 -50.20
N VAL A 605 41.04 21.84 -50.74
CA VAL A 605 40.12 21.84 -51.91
C VAL A 605 40.45 22.71 -53.16
N THR A 606 41.12 22.10 -54.15
CA THR A 606 40.74 21.94 -55.58
C THR A 606 42.02 21.67 -56.39
N ILE A 607 42.34 20.39 -56.58
CA ILE A 607 43.03 19.99 -57.81
C ILE A 607 42.06 19.08 -58.55
N THR A 608 41.47 19.69 -59.57
CA THR A 608 40.96 19.06 -60.78
C THR A 608 41.96 18.00 -61.23
N ALA A 609 41.62 16.75 -60.98
CA ALA A 609 42.39 15.57 -61.34
C ALA A 609 42.55 15.46 -62.88
N PRO A 610 43.32 14.51 -63.45
CA PRO A 610 44.44 13.77 -62.87
C PRO A 610 45.60 13.54 -63.89
N VAL A 611 46.78 13.17 -63.41
CA VAL A 611 47.63 12.19 -64.11
C VAL A 611 47.46 10.93 -63.25
N LEU A 612 46.68 9.89 -63.56
CA LEU A 612 46.26 9.28 -64.82
C LEU A 612 47.42 9.03 -65.77
N ASP A 613 48.06 7.89 -65.59
CA ASP A 613 48.77 7.23 -66.69
C ASP A 613 47.72 6.62 -67.64
N GLY A 614 47.32 7.40 -68.64
CA GLY A 614 46.43 6.95 -69.71
C GLY A 614 45.38 7.98 -70.16
N THR A 615 44.97 7.88 -71.42
CA THR A 615 44.15 8.89 -72.10
C THR A 615 42.68 8.86 -71.67
N VAL A 616 42.20 9.96 -71.11
CA VAL A 616 40.77 10.18 -70.82
C VAL A 616 40.01 10.55 -72.09
N THR A 617 39.02 9.77 -72.49
CA THR A 617 38.21 10.04 -73.69
C THR A 617 36.73 10.20 -73.33
N ASN A 618 36.16 11.36 -73.63
CA ASN A 618 34.71 11.62 -73.51
C ASN A 618 34.06 11.45 -74.89
N THR A 619 33.32 10.37 -75.13
CA THR A 619 32.65 10.15 -76.44
C THR A 619 31.28 10.82 -76.54
N GLY A 620 30.97 11.75 -75.63
CA GLY A 620 29.70 12.48 -75.65
C GLY A 620 28.49 11.66 -75.20
N ALA A 621 28.67 10.38 -74.87
CA ALA A 621 27.68 9.55 -74.18
C ALA A 621 28.25 8.89 -72.89
N ALA A 622 29.57 8.71 -72.80
CA ALA A 622 30.26 8.30 -71.57
C ALA A 622 31.74 8.72 -71.58
N LEU A 623 32.29 8.97 -70.40
CA LEU A 623 33.67 9.38 -70.17
C LEU A 623 34.50 8.21 -69.63
N VAL A 624 35.60 7.83 -70.30
CA VAL A 624 36.47 6.71 -69.89
C VAL A 624 37.79 7.24 -69.30
N MET A 625 38.16 6.80 -68.07
CA MET A 625 39.36 7.22 -67.32
C MET A 625 40.16 6.02 -66.71
N PRO A 626 41.52 6.05 -66.60
CA PRO A 626 42.34 5.07 -65.85
C PRO A 626 42.27 5.15 -64.28
N THR A 627 42.94 4.26 -63.52
CA THR A 627 42.67 3.91 -62.07
C THR A 627 43.57 4.56 -60.96
N PHE A 628 43.11 4.65 -59.67
CA PHE A 628 43.66 5.44 -58.53
C PHE A 628 43.57 4.76 -57.09
N GLY A 629 44.39 5.16 -56.06
CA GLY A 629 44.40 4.60 -54.64
C GLY A 629 44.67 5.61 -53.47
N MET A 630 44.24 5.37 -52.20
CA MET A 630 43.60 6.38 -51.26
C MET A 630 44.06 6.50 -49.76
N GLY A 631 43.57 7.51 -48.97
CA GLY A 631 43.68 7.67 -47.49
C GLY A 631 42.35 8.07 -46.76
N ALA A 632 42.18 7.75 -45.47
CA ALA A 632 40.90 7.58 -44.75
C ALA A 632 40.24 8.83 -44.08
N ALA A 633 39.14 9.33 -44.66
CA ALA A 633 37.95 9.88 -43.97
C ALA A 633 36.86 10.08 -45.04
N ALA A 634 35.66 9.54 -44.79
CA ALA A 634 34.55 9.40 -45.73
C ALA A 634 34.82 8.47 -46.91
N ILE A 635 34.35 7.22 -46.75
CA ILE A 635 33.55 6.50 -47.72
C ILE A 635 33.99 6.72 -49.18
N THR A 636 34.73 5.72 -49.67
CA THR A 636 34.57 5.13 -51.00
C THR A 636 35.51 5.58 -52.12
N GLY A 637 36.34 4.61 -52.53
CA GLY A 637 36.99 4.58 -53.82
C GLY A 637 37.71 3.26 -54.16
N HIS A 638 37.63 2.22 -53.32
CA HIS A 638 37.00 0.92 -53.67
C HIS A 638 37.38 -0.19 -52.68
N ALA A 639 36.53 -1.21 -52.51
CA ALA A 639 35.26 -1.48 -53.20
C ALA A 639 34.00 -1.22 -52.35
N GLN A 640 33.51 0.03 -52.35
CA GLN A 640 32.10 0.35 -52.04
C GLN A 640 31.62 1.57 -52.82
N ALA A 641 31.93 1.62 -54.12
CA ALA A 641 31.26 2.59 -54.97
C ALA A 641 29.76 2.44 -54.78
N ILE A 642 29.06 3.48 -54.31
CA ILE A 642 27.59 3.55 -54.41
C ILE A 642 27.25 3.70 -55.90
N THR A 643 27.46 2.64 -56.66
CA THR A 643 26.72 2.31 -57.86
C THR A 643 25.47 1.55 -57.43
N ASP A 644 24.56 1.28 -58.36
CA ASP A 644 23.25 0.63 -58.15
C ASP A 644 23.32 -0.82 -57.57
N ASN A 645 24.40 -1.22 -56.85
CA ASN A 645 24.55 -2.49 -56.13
C ASN A 645 25.81 -2.66 -55.21
N ALA A 646 26.57 -1.64 -54.74
CA ALA A 646 27.76 -1.90 -53.90
C ALA A 646 27.98 -0.91 -52.71
N ILE A 647 27.87 -1.39 -51.46
CA ILE A 647 27.99 -0.59 -50.22
C ILE A 647 28.88 -1.26 -49.14
N LEU A 648 29.79 -2.24 -49.36
CA LEU A 648 30.73 -2.73 -48.29
C LEU A 648 32.10 -3.38 -48.71
N THR A 649 33.28 -2.92 -48.23
CA THR A 649 34.61 -3.59 -48.37
C THR A 649 34.96 -4.41 -47.14
N VAL A 650 35.41 -5.64 -47.37
CA VAL A 650 35.72 -6.65 -46.35
C VAL A 650 37.25 -6.81 -46.22
N ASP A 651 37.77 -6.83 -44.98
CA ASP A 651 39.18 -6.97 -44.61
C ASP A 651 39.62 -8.45 -44.60
N GLN A 652 39.60 -9.10 -45.77
CA GLN A 652 40.21 -10.42 -45.99
C GLN A 652 40.76 -10.50 -47.43
N VAL A 653 41.90 -11.17 -47.60
CA VAL A 653 42.80 -11.03 -48.77
C VAL A 653 42.26 -11.63 -50.08
N THR A 654 41.13 -12.34 -50.06
CA THR A 654 40.37 -12.76 -51.26
C THR A 654 39.03 -13.35 -50.81
N PRO A 655 37.95 -12.56 -50.68
CA PRO A 655 36.61 -13.12 -50.46
C PRO A 655 36.23 -13.92 -51.70
N VAL A 656 35.92 -15.21 -51.55
CA VAL A 656 35.32 -15.98 -52.64
C VAL A 656 33.83 -15.67 -52.68
N ALA A 657 33.18 -15.85 -53.83
CA ALA A 657 31.79 -15.41 -54.07
C ALA A 657 30.72 -16.01 -53.12
N THR A 658 31.11 -16.87 -52.17
CA THR A 658 30.24 -17.61 -51.24
C THR A 658 30.51 -17.30 -49.77
N ASP A 659 31.33 -16.30 -49.45
CA ASP A 659 31.61 -15.86 -48.07
C ASP A 659 30.58 -14.82 -47.60
N TYR A 660 30.30 -14.77 -46.29
CA TYR A 660 29.39 -13.80 -45.65
C TYR A 660 30.14 -12.87 -44.68
N ALA A 661 29.65 -11.64 -44.52
CA ALA A 661 30.33 -10.61 -43.73
C ALA A 661 29.95 -10.62 -42.24
N ARG A 662 30.94 -10.48 -41.34
CA ARG A 662 30.74 -10.30 -39.89
C ARG A 662 31.48 -9.05 -39.39
N PHE A 663 30.81 -8.23 -38.59
CA PHE A 663 31.45 -7.10 -37.91
C PHE A 663 32.27 -7.61 -36.72
N THR A 664 33.55 -7.25 -36.69
CA THR A 664 34.49 -7.47 -35.58
C THR A 664 35.00 -6.13 -35.05
N ALA A 665 35.73 -6.15 -33.94
CA ALA A 665 36.34 -4.94 -33.38
C ALA A 665 37.35 -4.27 -34.35
N ASN A 666 37.79 -4.98 -35.39
CA ASN A 666 38.75 -4.51 -36.38
C ASN A 666 38.15 -4.23 -37.78
N GLY A 667 36.84 -4.43 -38.00
CA GLY A 667 36.20 -4.15 -39.28
C GLY A 667 35.18 -5.21 -39.70
N LEU A 668 35.01 -5.43 -41.01
CA LEU A 668 34.20 -6.52 -41.55
C LEU A 668 35.10 -7.63 -42.08
N GLU A 669 34.96 -8.82 -41.51
CA GLU A 669 35.66 -10.02 -41.94
C GLU A 669 34.73 -10.90 -42.79
N GLY A 670 35.28 -11.57 -43.81
CA GLY A 670 34.58 -12.55 -44.62
C GLY A 670 34.70 -13.92 -43.98
N ARG A 671 33.58 -14.58 -43.74
CA ARG A 671 33.51 -15.93 -43.19
C ARG A 671 32.93 -16.87 -44.22
N ASP A 672 33.50 -18.06 -44.33
CA ASP A 672 32.95 -19.04 -45.27
C ASP A 672 31.57 -19.56 -44.81
N LYS A 673 30.87 -20.27 -45.70
CA LYS A 673 29.54 -20.81 -45.41
C LYS A 673 29.54 -21.70 -44.15
N THR A 674 30.56 -22.51 -43.95
CA THR A 674 30.67 -23.47 -42.83
C THR A 674 30.87 -22.73 -41.51
N GLU A 675 31.68 -21.68 -41.53
CA GLU A 675 31.97 -20.83 -40.40
C GLU A 675 30.75 -20.03 -39.92
N ILE A 676 29.93 -19.52 -40.85
CA ILE A 676 28.70 -18.78 -40.54
C ILE A 676 27.59 -19.71 -40.07
N LEU A 677 27.49 -20.89 -40.68
CA LEU A 677 26.60 -21.93 -40.20
C LEU A 677 27.01 -22.41 -38.80
N GLY A 678 28.31 -22.44 -38.49
CA GLY A 678 28.83 -22.68 -37.15
C GLY A 678 28.48 -21.57 -36.16
N ASP A 679 28.59 -20.29 -36.56
CA ASP A 679 28.16 -19.15 -35.72
C ASP A 679 26.66 -19.13 -35.44
N LEU A 680 25.85 -19.45 -36.46
CA LEU A 680 24.40 -19.51 -36.39
C LEU A 680 23.88 -20.85 -35.87
N ASN A 681 24.79 -21.80 -35.62
CA ASN A 681 24.55 -23.15 -35.15
C ASN A 681 23.53 -23.95 -36.01
N VAL A 682 23.57 -23.76 -37.33
CA VAL A 682 22.72 -24.43 -38.33
C VAL A 682 23.56 -25.39 -39.16
N ALA A 683 23.02 -26.56 -39.51
CA ALA A 683 23.73 -27.52 -40.34
C ALA A 683 23.77 -27.07 -41.82
N ASP A 684 24.83 -27.43 -42.55
CA ASP A 684 24.98 -27.09 -43.96
C ASP A 684 23.86 -27.68 -44.83
N GLY A 685 23.08 -26.80 -45.48
CA GLY A 685 21.92 -27.14 -46.31
C GLY A 685 20.55 -26.98 -45.63
N ALA A 686 20.48 -26.43 -44.41
CA ALA A 686 19.21 -26.08 -43.78
C ALA A 686 18.51 -24.92 -44.54
N ASP A 687 17.23 -25.10 -44.87
CA ASP A 687 16.42 -24.11 -45.58
C ASP A 687 15.79 -23.13 -44.57
N VAL A 688 16.23 -21.87 -44.62
CA VAL A 688 15.78 -20.79 -43.74
C VAL A 688 15.47 -19.56 -44.59
N THR A 689 14.25 -19.51 -45.14
CA THR A 689 13.68 -18.30 -45.74
C THR A 689 12.25 -18.04 -45.30
N GLY A 690 11.87 -16.76 -45.26
CA GLY A 690 10.62 -16.27 -44.67
C GLY A 690 9.37 -16.32 -45.57
N SER A 691 9.36 -17.02 -46.71
CA SER A 691 8.13 -17.11 -47.57
C SER A 691 7.98 -18.35 -48.48
N ASN A 692 8.86 -19.36 -48.42
CA ASN A 692 8.55 -20.72 -48.86
C ASN A 692 8.85 -21.65 -47.68
N ALA A 693 7.91 -22.49 -47.24
CA ALA A 693 8.30 -23.63 -46.40
C ALA A 693 9.07 -24.65 -47.28
N PRO A 694 10.12 -25.33 -46.79
CA PRO A 694 10.90 -26.29 -47.59
C PRO A 694 9.99 -27.40 -48.13
N GLN A 695 9.85 -27.53 -49.46
CA GLN A 695 9.16 -28.67 -50.10
C GLN A 695 10.06 -29.37 -51.13
N ALA A 696 10.65 -30.49 -50.69
CA ALA A 696 10.91 -31.67 -51.53
C ALA A 696 10.19 -32.90 -50.94
N HIS A 697 8.90 -32.72 -50.71
CA HIS A 697 7.74 -33.53 -51.11
C HIS A 697 7.65 -35.07 -51.00
N LYS A 698 8.45 -35.75 -50.16
CA LYS A 698 8.02 -37.05 -49.59
C LYS A 698 7.45 -36.94 -48.16
N ALA A 699 7.63 -35.79 -47.52
CA ALA A 699 7.12 -35.48 -46.17
C ALA A 699 6.28 -34.18 -46.12
N SER A 700 6.01 -33.50 -47.24
CA SER A 700 5.16 -32.29 -47.25
C SER A 700 3.65 -32.56 -47.26
N HIS A 701 3.25 -33.84 -47.33
CA HIS A 701 1.86 -34.30 -47.23
C HIS A 701 1.73 -35.43 -46.19
N GLN A 702 2.67 -35.51 -45.25
CA GLN A 702 2.51 -36.22 -43.99
C GLN A 702 2.51 -35.16 -42.90
N ASP A 703 1.99 -35.46 -41.72
CA ASP A 703 1.67 -34.47 -40.67
C ASP A 703 2.69 -33.32 -40.61
N ILE A 704 2.18 -32.08 -40.54
CA ILE A 704 2.87 -30.78 -40.51
C ILE A 704 3.54 -30.28 -41.82
N GLY A 705 3.03 -30.68 -42.99
CA GLY A 705 3.41 -30.13 -44.31
C GLY A 705 2.51 -29.01 -44.87
N GLY A 706 3.07 -28.09 -45.67
CA GLY A 706 2.44 -26.79 -46.01
C GLY A 706 1.30 -26.72 -47.05
N ASP A 707 0.72 -27.83 -47.55
CA ASP A 707 -0.39 -27.78 -48.52
C ASP A 707 -1.60 -28.70 -48.22
N GLU A 708 -1.78 -29.13 -46.97
CA GLU A 708 -2.86 -30.03 -46.55
C GLU A 708 -4.26 -29.63 -47.08
N ILE A 709 -4.96 -30.59 -47.71
CA ILE A 709 -6.38 -30.43 -48.07
C ILE A 709 -7.21 -30.57 -46.79
N SER A 710 -7.78 -29.45 -46.32
CA SER A 710 -8.73 -29.47 -45.22
C SER A 710 -9.95 -30.35 -45.53
N VAL A 711 -10.25 -31.31 -44.66
CA VAL A 711 -11.47 -32.15 -44.70
C VAL A 711 -12.76 -31.36 -44.40
N ALA A 712 -12.67 -30.09 -44.01
CA ALA A 712 -13.82 -29.26 -43.64
C ALA A 712 -14.80 -28.92 -44.79
N ALA A 713 -14.39 -29.07 -46.06
CA ALA A 713 -15.20 -28.72 -47.23
C ALA A 713 -15.75 -29.93 -48.03
N LEU A 714 -15.51 -31.16 -47.56
CA LEU A 714 -16.04 -32.37 -48.20
C LEU A 714 -17.31 -32.84 -47.49
N SER A 715 -18.47 -32.66 -48.13
CA SER A 715 -19.74 -33.19 -47.63
C SER A 715 -19.89 -34.69 -47.92
N GLY A 716 -19.34 -35.54 -47.06
CA GLY A 716 -19.48 -36.99 -47.13
C GLY A 716 -18.93 -37.69 -45.88
N LEU A 717 -19.62 -38.75 -45.41
CA LEU A 717 -19.17 -39.55 -44.27
C LEU A 717 -17.94 -40.36 -44.69
N LEU A 718 -16.80 -40.10 -44.06
CA LEU A 718 -15.56 -40.83 -44.32
C LEU A 718 -15.75 -42.30 -43.92
N ALA A 719 -15.27 -43.23 -44.75
CA ALA A 719 -15.48 -44.66 -44.53
C ALA A 719 -14.59 -45.24 -43.41
N ASP A 720 -13.49 -44.56 -43.05
CA ASP A 720 -12.44 -45.03 -42.13
C ASP A 720 -12.01 -43.92 -41.13
N ASP A 721 -11.44 -44.31 -39.97
CA ASP A 721 -10.94 -43.45 -38.88
C ASP A 721 -9.49 -42.95 -39.14
N GLN A 722 -9.20 -41.66 -38.88
CA GLN A 722 -7.91 -41.00 -39.22
C GLN A 722 -7.03 -40.63 -37.99
N HIS A 723 -6.92 -41.49 -36.98
CA HIS A 723 -6.23 -41.24 -35.68
C HIS A 723 -4.71 -41.42 -35.70
N VAL A 724 -3.94 -40.54 -35.02
CA VAL A 724 -2.52 -40.75 -34.63
C VAL A 724 -2.11 -39.94 -33.36
N LEU A 725 -2.58 -40.32 -32.15
CA LEU A 725 -1.72 -40.35 -30.95
C LEU A 725 -1.14 -41.76 -30.90
N ASP A 726 -0.54 -42.20 -31.99
CA ASP A 726 -0.69 -43.58 -32.48
C ASP A 726 -0.11 -44.64 -31.54
N THR A 727 0.73 -44.20 -30.61
CA THR A 727 1.44 -45.02 -29.63
C THR A 727 1.74 -44.22 -28.35
N GLU A 728 1.29 -42.97 -28.22
CA GLU A 728 1.44 -42.18 -26.98
C GLU A 728 0.57 -42.73 -25.84
N ALA A 729 -0.44 -43.54 -26.19
CA ALA A 729 -1.12 -44.44 -25.26
C ALA A 729 -0.22 -45.59 -24.74
N LEU A 730 0.85 -45.96 -25.45
CA LEU A 730 1.78 -47.03 -25.10
C LEU A 730 2.97 -46.52 -24.27
N ALA A 731 3.50 -45.32 -24.57
CA ALA A 731 4.57 -44.70 -23.75
C ALA A 731 4.07 -44.26 -22.36
N ALA A 732 2.79 -43.88 -22.25
CA ALA A 732 2.14 -43.69 -20.95
C ALA A 732 2.08 -45.00 -20.13
N ALA A 733 1.96 -46.15 -20.78
CA ALA A 733 1.95 -47.45 -20.12
C ALA A 733 3.34 -47.92 -19.64
N GLU A 734 4.44 -47.55 -20.32
CA GLU A 734 5.81 -47.95 -19.92
C GLU A 734 6.48 -47.01 -18.90
N ALA A 735 6.04 -45.75 -18.75
CA ALA A 735 6.57 -44.80 -17.76
C ALA A 735 5.74 -44.68 -16.46
N GLY A 736 4.73 -45.55 -16.26
CA GLY A 736 3.88 -45.56 -15.07
C GLY A 736 2.80 -44.47 -15.03
N ALA A 737 2.53 -43.79 -16.14
CA ALA A 737 1.48 -42.78 -16.25
C ALA A 737 0.11 -43.45 -16.49
N THR A 738 -0.79 -43.40 -15.50
CA THR A 738 -2.15 -43.93 -15.67
C THR A 738 -3.02 -42.96 -16.48
N SER A 739 -3.24 -43.25 -17.76
CA SER A 739 -4.31 -42.62 -18.55
C SER A 739 -5.62 -43.34 -18.24
N VAL A 740 -6.59 -42.64 -17.62
CA VAL A 740 -7.97 -43.13 -17.56
C VAL A 740 -8.73 -42.44 -18.68
N ALA A 741 -8.78 -43.09 -19.83
CA ALA A 741 -9.62 -42.67 -20.94
C ALA A 741 -11.01 -43.28 -20.74
N THR A 742 -12.00 -42.46 -20.36
CA THR A 742 -13.40 -42.74 -20.70
C THR A 742 -13.76 -41.91 -21.93
N ALA A 743 -14.77 -42.36 -22.68
CA ALA A 743 -15.05 -42.01 -24.09
C ALA A 743 -15.20 -40.50 -24.44
N SER A 744 -14.93 -39.57 -23.54
CA SER A 744 -14.94 -38.12 -23.82
C SER A 744 -13.95 -37.27 -23.00
N LYS A 745 -12.94 -37.84 -22.32
CA LYS A 745 -11.89 -37.04 -21.65
C LYS A 745 -10.58 -37.83 -21.48
N LEU A 746 -9.51 -37.40 -22.13
CA LEU A 746 -8.15 -37.90 -21.88
C LEU A 746 -7.56 -37.14 -20.69
N VAL A 747 -7.40 -37.79 -19.54
CA VAL A 747 -6.67 -37.23 -18.40
C VAL A 747 -5.32 -37.94 -18.29
N ILE A 748 -4.26 -37.27 -18.73
CA ILE A 748 -2.88 -37.76 -18.58
C ILE A 748 -2.41 -37.38 -17.18
N ARG A 749 -2.11 -38.40 -16.37
CA ARG A 749 -1.47 -38.24 -15.06
C ARG A 749 -0.02 -38.72 -15.14
N ASP A 750 0.91 -38.03 -14.48
CA ASP A 750 2.27 -38.54 -14.34
C ASP A 750 2.33 -39.82 -13.47
N GLY A 751 3.50 -40.44 -13.33
CA GLY A 751 3.72 -41.63 -12.50
C GLY A 751 3.43 -41.46 -11.00
N SER A 752 2.99 -40.26 -10.56
CA SER A 752 2.54 -39.95 -9.20
C SER A 752 1.08 -39.47 -9.14
N ALA A 753 0.30 -39.72 -10.20
CA ALA A 753 -1.15 -39.46 -10.31
C ALA A 753 -1.60 -37.98 -10.43
N ARG A 754 -0.73 -37.03 -10.81
CA ARG A 754 -1.11 -35.61 -11.01
C ARG A 754 -1.55 -35.34 -12.45
N ALA A 755 -2.74 -34.78 -12.65
CA ALA A 755 -3.27 -34.43 -13.97
C ALA A 755 -2.97 -32.95 -14.33
N LYS A 756 -2.35 -32.69 -15.49
CA LYS A 756 -2.24 -31.34 -16.06
C LYS A 756 -3.43 -31.08 -16.98
N PHE A 757 -4.30 -30.14 -16.63
CA PHE A 757 -5.20 -29.52 -17.60
C PHE A 757 -4.50 -28.35 -18.28
N ALA A 758 -4.41 -28.38 -19.61
CA ALA A 758 -4.09 -27.17 -20.36
C ALA A 758 -5.26 -26.18 -20.23
N ALA A 759 -4.96 -24.95 -19.83
CA ALA A 759 -5.92 -23.85 -19.85
C ALA A 759 -6.36 -23.58 -21.31
N PRO A 760 -7.66 -23.39 -21.60
CA PRO A 760 -8.12 -23.01 -22.93
C PRO A 760 -7.58 -21.63 -23.30
N GLY A 761 -6.79 -21.56 -24.36
CA GLY A 761 -6.52 -20.32 -25.07
C GLY A 761 -7.73 -19.93 -25.91
N ALA A 762 -8.17 -18.68 -25.75
CA ALA A 762 -9.11 -17.93 -26.59
C ALA A 762 -10.52 -18.53 -26.81
N ALA A 763 -11.51 -17.64 -26.72
CA ALA A 763 -12.93 -17.94 -26.76
C ALA A 763 -13.35 -18.60 -28.09
N GLY A 764 -13.99 -19.78 -28.03
CA GLY A 764 -14.76 -20.22 -29.19
C GLY A 764 -15.16 -21.68 -29.33
N ASP A 765 -14.44 -22.65 -28.77
CA ASP A 765 -14.72 -24.07 -29.06
C ASP A 765 -15.67 -24.72 -28.02
N PRO A 766 -16.92 -25.09 -28.37
CA PRO A 766 -17.92 -25.59 -27.44
C PRO A 766 -18.15 -27.09 -27.63
N LEU A 767 -17.53 -27.94 -26.79
CA LEU A 767 -17.92 -29.35 -26.69
C LEU A 767 -18.21 -29.77 -25.22
N ILE A 768 -19.53 -29.85 -24.96
CA ILE A 768 -20.24 -30.62 -23.92
C ILE A 768 -20.17 -30.08 -22.49
N LYS A 769 -20.97 -29.02 -22.26
CA LYS A 769 -21.74 -28.86 -21.02
C LYS A 769 -23.06 -29.60 -21.19
N GLY A 770 -23.46 -30.45 -20.24
CA GLY A 770 -24.90 -30.75 -20.09
C GLY A 770 -25.35 -32.18 -19.75
N THR A 771 -24.55 -33.08 -19.19
CA THR A 771 -25.09 -34.29 -18.55
C THR A 771 -24.33 -34.60 -17.26
N ARG A 772 -25.06 -34.68 -16.15
CA ARG A 772 -24.53 -34.83 -14.78
C ARG A 772 -23.79 -36.17 -14.62
N HIS A 773 -22.48 -36.13 -14.38
CA HIS A 773 -21.75 -37.29 -13.84
C HIS A 773 -21.66 -37.16 -12.32
N LEU A 774 -21.85 -38.26 -11.60
CA LEU A 774 -21.69 -38.33 -10.15
C LEU A 774 -20.20 -38.13 -9.80
N ILE A 775 -19.93 -37.47 -8.67
CA ILE A 775 -18.59 -37.06 -8.19
C ILE A 775 -17.59 -38.23 -8.09
N ALA A 776 -18.07 -39.48 -8.02
CA ALA A 776 -17.25 -40.68 -7.90
C ALA A 776 -16.58 -41.14 -9.21
N GLU A 777 -16.96 -40.63 -10.39
CA GLU A 777 -16.47 -41.12 -11.69
C GLU A 777 -15.61 -40.10 -12.46
N MET A 778 -15.19 -38.98 -11.84
CA MET A 778 -14.29 -38.00 -12.48
C MET A 778 -12.86 -38.06 -11.89
N PRO A 779 -11.80 -38.10 -12.71
CA PRO A 779 -10.42 -38.02 -12.25
C PRO A 779 -10.21 -36.71 -11.49
N THR A 780 -9.77 -36.80 -10.22
CA THR A 780 -9.40 -35.69 -9.34
C THR A 780 -8.63 -34.59 -10.08
N LEU A 781 -9.32 -33.48 -10.33
CA LEU A 781 -8.76 -32.31 -10.97
C LEU A 781 -9.11 -31.10 -10.11
N THR A 782 -8.08 -30.64 -9.42
CA THR A 782 -8.13 -29.50 -8.51
C THR A 782 -8.41 -28.21 -9.27
N THR A 783 -9.55 -27.63 -8.90
CA THR A 783 -9.84 -26.19 -8.81
C THR A 783 -9.58 -25.33 -10.05
N GLY A 784 -10.65 -25.13 -10.82
CA GLY A 784 -10.90 -23.84 -11.45
C GLY A 784 -11.45 -23.93 -12.88
N LYS A 785 -12.71 -23.49 -13.03
CA LYS A 785 -13.38 -23.01 -14.26
C LYS A 785 -14.19 -24.05 -15.06
N ILE A 786 -15.42 -24.26 -14.59
CA ILE A 786 -16.57 -24.62 -15.43
C ILE A 786 -17.27 -23.31 -15.82
N TRP A 787 -17.35 -23.03 -17.12
CA TRP A 787 -18.17 -21.93 -17.64
C TRP A 787 -19.67 -22.20 -17.43
N LYS A 788 -20.47 -21.20 -17.08
CA LYS A 788 -21.93 -21.11 -17.34
C LYS A 788 -22.20 -19.68 -17.79
N GLY A 789 -22.65 -19.48 -19.02
CA GLY A 789 -23.10 -18.19 -19.51
C GLY A 789 -24.63 -18.14 -19.47
N VAL A 790 -25.22 -17.00 -19.11
CA VAL A 790 -26.60 -16.63 -19.43
C VAL A 790 -26.65 -15.13 -19.73
N ALA A 791 -27.09 -14.82 -20.96
CA ALA A 791 -27.68 -13.57 -21.46
C ALA A 791 -26.83 -12.27 -21.59
N GLY A 792 -26.11 -12.12 -22.71
CA GLY A 792 -26.68 -11.29 -23.79
C GLY A 792 -26.30 -9.81 -24.01
N VAL A 793 -25.18 -9.25 -23.52
CA VAL A 793 -24.65 -7.95 -24.02
C VAL A 793 -23.11 -7.95 -24.05
N PRO A 794 -22.45 -7.56 -25.16
CA PRO A 794 -21.00 -7.44 -25.24
C PRO A 794 -20.53 -6.13 -24.61
N ALA A 795 -19.66 -6.20 -23.61
CA ALA A 795 -18.86 -5.08 -23.16
C ALA A 795 -17.44 -5.59 -22.87
N GLU A 796 -16.47 -5.07 -23.60
CA GLU A 796 -15.06 -5.14 -23.21
C GLU A 796 -14.91 -4.36 -21.90
N ALA A 797 -14.47 -5.05 -20.85
CA ALA A 797 -13.95 -4.42 -19.65
C ALA A 797 -12.79 -5.28 -19.14
N ASP A 798 -11.61 -4.67 -19.15
CA ASP A 798 -10.42 -5.16 -18.44
C ASP A 798 -10.76 -5.42 -16.97
N GLU A 799 -10.62 -6.67 -16.53
CA GLU A 799 -10.62 -6.99 -15.10
C GLU A 799 -9.21 -6.71 -14.55
N ALA A 800 -8.98 -5.45 -14.19
CA ALA A 800 -8.04 -5.10 -13.13
C ALA A 800 -8.72 -5.36 -11.78
N GLY A 801 -8.12 -6.21 -10.93
CA GLY A 801 -8.74 -6.54 -9.64
C GLY A 801 -7.94 -7.48 -8.75
N GLY A 802 -6.65 -7.22 -8.60
CA GLY A 802 -5.78 -7.90 -7.64
C GLY A 802 -4.42 -7.21 -7.62
N GLU A 803 -4.44 -5.94 -7.24
CA GLU A 803 -3.28 -5.05 -7.28
C GLU A 803 -2.07 -5.61 -6.54
N ALA A 804 -0.90 -5.16 -7.01
CA ALA A 804 0.36 -5.29 -6.33
C ALA A 804 0.30 -4.58 -4.96
N VAL A 805 0.01 -5.33 -3.91
CA VAL A 805 0.11 -4.85 -2.52
C VAL A 805 1.36 -5.46 -1.89
N GLU A 806 2.18 -4.63 -1.24
CA GLU A 806 3.24 -5.10 -0.34
C GLU A 806 2.63 -6.06 0.69
N GLY A 807 3.11 -7.29 0.70
CA GLY A 807 2.62 -8.36 1.56
C GLY A 807 3.75 -9.24 2.01
N HIS A 808 3.63 -9.80 3.22
CA HIS A 808 4.59 -10.74 3.75
C HIS A 808 3.95 -12.12 3.93
N LEU A 809 4.67 -13.16 3.55
CA LEU A 809 4.31 -14.55 3.77
C LEU A 809 5.12 -15.07 4.95
N THR A 810 4.45 -15.48 6.03
CA THR A 810 5.10 -16.14 7.17
C THR A 810 4.83 -17.64 7.14
N LEU A 811 5.90 -18.43 7.24
CA LEU A 811 5.89 -19.87 7.30
C LEU A 811 6.25 -20.32 8.71
N LEU A 812 5.39 -21.17 9.27
CA LEU A 812 5.68 -21.90 10.49
C LEU A 812 6.60 -23.08 10.13
N PRO A 813 7.81 -23.19 10.72
CA PRO A 813 8.82 -24.15 10.25
C PRO A 813 8.42 -25.64 10.30
N TRP A 814 7.43 -26.00 11.12
CA TRP A 814 6.92 -27.38 11.16
C TRP A 814 5.94 -27.72 10.04
N ASN A 815 5.43 -26.73 9.30
CA ASN A 815 4.56 -26.94 8.13
C ASN A 815 5.38 -27.17 6.85
N TYR A 816 6.36 -28.07 6.92
CA TYR A 816 7.20 -28.43 5.79
C TYR A 816 6.48 -29.37 4.82
N ASN A 817 6.90 -29.35 3.55
CA ASN A 817 6.42 -30.28 2.53
C ASN A 817 7.15 -31.62 2.60
N SER A 818 8.47 -31.59 2.81
CA SER A 818 9.30 -32.80 2.90
C SER A 818 10.62 -32.56 3.65
N ILE A 819 11.12 -33.59 4.32
CA ILE A 819 12.49 -33.66 4.85
C ILE A 819 13.32 -34.46 3.85
N GLY A 820 14.39 -33.88 3.31
CA GLY A 820 15.24 -34.57 2.33
C GLY A 820 16.35 -35.41 2.97
N GLN A 821 16.90 -34.96 4.09
CA GLN A 821 17.88 -35.70 4.89
C GLN A 821 17.76 -35.30 6.36
N GLY A 822 18.05 -36.27 7.24
CA GLY A 822 18.02 -36.08 8.68
C GLY A 822 16.63 -36.27 9.28
N THR A 823 16.51 -35.97 10.57
CA THR A 823 15.27 -35.89 11.31
C THR A 823 15.10 -34.45 11.75
N TRP A 824 13.91 -33.89 11.56
CA TRP A 824 13.54 -32.56 12.03
C TRP A 824 12.33 -32.66 12.96
N VAL A 825 12.44 -32.05 14.14
CA VAL A 825 11.48 -32.25 15.23
C VAL A 825 10.99 -30.91 15.74
N ILE A 826 9.67 -30.81 15.97
CA ILE A 826 9.07 -29.75 16.77
C ILE A 826 9.11 -30.11 18.26
N SER A 827 9.55 -29.18 19.10
CA SER A 827 9.45 -29.32 20.56
C SER A 827 9.04 -27.99 21.21
N ILE A 828 8.28 -28.09 22.31
CA ILE A 828 7.87 -26.93 23.12
C ILE A 828 9.07 -26.43 23.91
N ASP A 829 9.33 -25.14 23.85
CA ASP A 829 10.41 -24.49 24.59
C ASP A 829 10.07 -23.00 24.78
N SER A 830 9.93 -22.59 26.05
CA SER A 830 9.33 -21.33 26.46
C SER A 830 10.24 -20.11 26.29
N VAL A 831 11.49 -20.29 25.84
CA VAL A 831 12.40 -19.17 25.54
C VAL A 831 12.30 -18.66 24.10
N PHE A 832 11.45 -19.26 23.25
CA PHE A 832 11.29 -18.87 21.84
C PHE A 832 9.99 -18.11 21.57
N ALA A 833 9.99 -17.24 20.55
CA ALA A 833 8.89 -16.31 20.24
C ALA A 833 7.52 -16.98 19.97
N LEU A 834 7.50 -18.26 19.60
CA LEU A 834 6.28 -19.04 19.38
C LEU A 834 6.13 -20.20 20.38
N ASN A 835 6.82 -20.16 21.52
CA ASN A 835 6.92 -21.25 22.52
C ASN A 835 7.31 -22.62 21.94
N THR A 836 7.92 -22.62 20.76
CA THR A 836 8.23 -23.80 19.96
C THR A 836 9.55 -23.60 19.23
N ARG A 837 10.30 -24.69 19.06
CA ARG A 837 11.44 -24.75 18.14
C ARG A 837 11.25 -25.88 17.14
N PHE A 838 11.74 -25.64 15.93
CA PHE A 838 11.88 -26.66 14.91
C PHE A 838 13.37 -26.77 14.55
N TRP A 839 13.95 -27.96 14.72
CA TRP A 839 15.40 -28.15 14.64
C TRP A 839 15.73 -29.56 14.15
N ASN A 840 16.96 -29.75 13.69
CA ASN A 840 17.48 -31.04 13.23
C ASN A 840 18.24 -31.77 14.35
N PRO A 841 17.63 -32.72 15.11
CA PRO A 841 18.38 -33.55 16.06
C PRO A 841 19.46 -34.43 15.43
N THR A 842 19.32 -34.77 14.15
CA THR A 842 20.40 -35.38 13.39
C THR A 842 21.43 -34.29 13.08
N GLN A 843 22.67 -34.56 13.41
CA GLN A 843 23.78 -33.61 13.42
C GLN A 843 24.66 -33.76 12.19
N ALA A 844 24.06 -34.06 11.05
CA ALA A 844 24.77 -34.48 9.86
C ALA A 844 24.86 -33.35 8.83
N ASP A 845 25.99 -33.33 8.14
CA ASP A 845 26.20 -32.54 6.93
C ASP A 845 25.19 -32.97 5.86
N GLY A 846 24.45 -32.00 5.32
CA GLY A 846 23.41 -32.20 4.31
C GLY A 846 21.99 -32.34 4.86
N ASP A 847 21.79 -32.28 6.18
CA ASP A 847 20.44 -32.32 6.76
C ASP A 847 19.59 -31.16 6.24
N ASN A 848 18.38 -31.44 5.75
CA ASN A 848 17.59 -30.46 5.01
C ASN A 848 16.08 -30.66 5.12
N VAL A 849 15.37 -29.54 5.00
CA VAL A 849 13.90 -29.44 5.01
C VAL A 849 13.44 -28.54 3.87
N THR A 850 12.32 -28.89 3.22
CA THR A 850 11.77 -28.15 2.08
C THR A 850 10.31 -27.77 2.33
N TYR A 851 9.96 -26.51 2.03
CA TYR A 851 8.61 -25.95 2.06
C TYR A 851 8.12 -25.69 0.64
N LYS A 852 6.84 -25.89 0.37
CA LYS A 852 6.22 -25.57 -0.93
C LYS A 852 5.23 -24.44 -0.75
N VAL A 853 5.52 -23.27 -1.31
CA VAL A 853 4.77 -22.03 -1.03
C VAL A 853 4.54 -21.22 -2.29
N TYR A 854 3.40 -20.56 -2.42
CA TYR A 854 3.15 -19.67 -3.56
C TYR A 854 3.85 -18.31 -3.32
N LEU A 855 4.74 -17.92 -4.22
CA LEU A 855 5.31 -16.57 -4.28
C LEU A 855 4.92 -15.94 -5.62
N ALA A 856 4.49 -14.68 -5.60
CA ALA A 856 4.29 -13.90 -6.82
C ALA A 856 5.65 -13.53 -7.43
N ALA A 857 5.66 -13.18 -8.72
CA ALA A 857 6.83 -12.57 -9.33
C ALA A 857 7.12 -11.24 -8.63
N GLY A 858 8.37 -11.02 -8.25
CA GLY A 858 8.75 -9.85 -7.47
C GLY A 858 10.10 -9.99 -6.80
N THR A 859 10.50 -8.94 -6.10
CA THR A 859 11.70 -8.95 -5.27
C THR A 859 11.29 -9.14 -3.81
N TYR A 860 12.01 -9.97 -3.08
CA TYR A 860 11.69 -10.35 -1.70
C TYR A 860 12.86 -10.11 -0.75
N THR A 861 12.52 -9.85 0.51
CA THR A 861 13.42 -9.97 1.65
C THR A 861 13.05 -11.21 2.45
N LEU A 862 13.96 -12.18 2.53
CA LEU A 862 13.86 -13.32 3.42
C LEU A 862 14.28 -12.89 4.82
N ARG A 863 13.49 -13.24 5.83
CA ARG A 863 13.82 -13.16 7.24
C ARG A 863 13.60 -14.50 7.92
N ILE A 864 14.62 -15.03 8.58
CA ILE A 864 14.51 -16.24 9.39
C ILE A 864 14.80 -15.89 10.83
N LEU A 865 13.87 -16.20 11.74
CA LEU A 865 14.10 -16.10 13.17
C LEU A 865 14.61 -17.45 13.67
N GLY A 866 15.71 -17.45 14.40
CA GLY A 866 16.30 -18.65 14.98
C GLY A 866 17.19 -18.36 16.19
N ARG A 867 18.02 -19.33 16.55
CA ARG A 867 19.02 -19.24 17.62
C ARG A 867 20.41 -19.44 17.02
N THR A 868 21.42 -18.79 17.58
CA THR A 868 22.82 -19.12 17.28
C THR A 868 23.49 -19.78 18.48
N GLN A 869 24.43 -20.70 18.22
CA GLN A 869 25.19 -21.38 19.27
C GLN A 869 26.51 -21.95 18.74
N ASN A 870 27.44 -22.30 19.64
CA ASN A 870 28.75 -22.86 19.33
C ASN A 870 28.75 -24.27 18.67
N VAL A 871 27.58 -24.86 18.44
CA VAL A 871 27.41 -26.18 17.80
C VAL A 871 26.59 -26.12 16.51
N TYR A 872 26.25 -24.93 16.04
CA TYR A 872 25.35 -24.75 14.90
C TYR A 872 26.13 -24.61 13.58
N GLY A 873 25.54 -25.08 12.49
CA GLY A 873 26.12 -25.11 11.15
C GLY A 873 25.84 -23.83 10.36
N ILE A 874 26.20 -23.87 9.08
CA ILE A 874 25.83 -22.87 8.08
C ILE A 874 24.64 -23.43 7.32
N GLY A 875 23.57 -22.66 7.26
CA GLY A 875 22.34 -23.02 6.57
C GLY A 875 22.24 -22.27 5.24
N ASP A 876 22.19 -23.02 4.14
CA ASP A 876 21.98 -22.48 2.81
C ASP A 876 20.49 -22.60 2.42
N ILE A 877 19.93 -21.52 1.90
CA ILE A 877 18.53 -21.39 1.54
C ILE A 877 18.43 -21.29 0.04
N TYR A 878 17.65 -22.20 -0.53
CA TYR A 878 17.36 -22.26 -1.95
C TYR A 878 15.90 -21.89 -2.19
N ILE A 879 15.64 -21.15 -3.26
CA ILE A 879 14.32 -21.05 -3.88
C ILE A 879 14.40 -21.80 -5.19
N ASP A 880 13.60 -22.86 -5.31
CA ASP A 880 13.69 -23.87 -6.35
C ASP A 880 15.12 -24.45 -6.38
N ALA A 881 15.88 -24.21 -7.46
CA ALA A 881 17.26 -24.70 -7.60
C ALA A 881 18.33 -23.63 -7.36
N ALA A 882 17.94 -22.37 -7.08
CA ALA A 882 18.87 -21.28 -6.89
C ALA A 882 19.12 -21.02 -5.40
N GLU A 883 20.37 -21.02 -4.98
CA GLU A 883 20.75 -20.56 -3.65
C GLU A 883 20.50 -19.05 -3.57
N VAL A 884 19.67 -18.63 -2.62
CA VAL A 884 19.29 -17.22 -2.45
C VAL A 884 19.91 -16.59 -1.22
N ALA A 885 20.33 -17.39 -0.24
CA ALA A 885 20.97 -16.92 0.98
C ALA A 885 21.80 -18.04 1.62
N SER A 886 22.87 -17.66 2.31
CA SER A 886 23.65 -18.53 3.20
C SER A 886 23.86 -17.76 4.51
N PHE A 887 23.51 -18.37 5.64
CA PHE A 887 23.83 -17.75 6.94
C PHE A 887 24.59 -18.70 7.85
N ASP A 888 25.45 -18.13 8.70
CA ASP A 888 26.18 -18.87 9.72
C ASP A 888 25.39 -18.80 11.05
N TRP A 889 24.90 -19.94 11.53
CA TRP A 889 24.19 -20.03 12.80
C TRP A 889 25.16 -20.20 13.99
N TYR A 890 26.48 -20.18 13.77
CA TYR A 890 27.46 -20.28 14.83
C TYR A 890 27.61 -18.98 15.63
N SER A 891 27.75 -19.11 16.95
CA SER A 891 28.21 -18.04 17.84
C SER A 891 28.95 -18.63 19.05
N GLY A 892 29.93 -17.90 19.60
CA GLY A 892 30.74 -18.38 20.74
C GLY A 892 29.95 -18.59 22.05
N SER A 893 28.75 -18.01 22.13
CA SER A 893 27.80 -18.12 23.25
C SER A 893 26.39 -18.14 22.69
N THR A 894 25.46 -18.88 23.33
CA THR A 894 24.06 -18.94 22.88
C THR A 894 23.42 -17.55 22.80
N ILE A 895 22.84 -17.22 21.64
CA ILE A 895 22.00 -16.02 21.45
C ILE A 895 20.66 -16.48 20.89
N GLU A 896 19.59 -16.13 21.61
CA GLU A 896 18.21 -16.44 21.25
C GLU A 896 17.62 -15.35 20.35
N ALA A 897 16.62 -15.70 19.53
CA ALA A 897 15.84 -14.79 18.70
C ALA A 897 16.69 -13.93 17.71
N VAL A 898 17.67 -14.56 17.06
CA VAL A 898 18.46 -13.93 15.99
C VAL A 898 17.66 -13.89 14.70
N VAL A 899 17.57 -12.72 14.06
CA VAL A 899 16.94 -12.53 12.74
C VAL A 899 18.02 -12.54 11.66
N PHE A 900 18.05 -13.60 10.86
CA PHE A 900 18.85 -13.68 9.64
C PHE A 900 18.06 -13.03 8.51
N SER A 901 18.68 -12.11 7.76
CA SER A 901 17.99 -11.35 6.71
C SER A 901 18.79 -11.35 5.42
N GLN A 902 18.12 -11.67 4.31
CA GLN A 902 18.66 -11.52 2.97
C GLN A 902 17.67 -10.72 2.13
N THR A 903 18.13 -9.59 1.59
CA THR A 903 17.32 -8.71 0.74
C THR A 903 17.55 -9.03 -0.73
N SER A 904 16.72 -8.44 -1.60
CA SER A 904 16.91 -8.45 -3.06
C SER A 904 16.83 -9.85 -3.70
N ILE A 905 16.05 -10.76 -3.11
CA ILE A 905 15.79 -12.08 -3.67
C ILE A 905 14.79 -11.96 -4.81
N SER A 906 15.20 -12.24 -6.05
CA SER A 906 14.31 -12.16 -7.21
C SER A 906 13.54 -13.46 -7.41
N VAL A 907 12.22 -13.37 -7.42
CA VAL A 907 11.31 -14.41 -7.90
C VAL A 907 10.83 -13.99 -9.29
N ALA A 908 11.38 -14.63 -10.33
CA ALA A 908 11.12 -14.22 -11.71
C ALA A 908 9.69 -14.50 -12.20
N THR A 909 9.04 -15.54 -11.66
CA THR A 909 7.72 -15.99 -12.09
C THR A 909 6.83 -16.30 -10.88
N SER A 910 5.59 -15.82 -10.92
CA SER A 910 4.57 -16.16 -9.94
C SER A 910 4.27 -17.65 -9.98
N GLY A 911 4.25 -18.32 -8.83
CA GLY A 911 3.94 -19.74 -8.74
C GLY A 911 4.35 -20.37 -7.42
N PHE A 912 4.08 -21.67 -7.28
CA PHE A 912 4.62 -22.45 -6.17
C PHE A 912 6.14 -22.58 -6.31
N LYS A 913 6.86 -22.27 -5.22
CA LYS A 913 8.31 -22.33 -5.07
C LYS A 913 8.68 -23.33 -4.00
N ASP A 914 9.77 -24.04 -4.23
CA ASP A 914 10.36 -24.93 -3.23
C ASP A 914 11.42 -24.16 -2.43
N ILE A 915 11.11 -23.82 -1.20
CA ILE A 915 12.05 -23.18 -0.27
C ILE A 915 12.77 -24.29 0.49
N LYS A 916 14.02 -24.57 0.12
CA LYS A 916 14.83 -25.60 0.78
C LYS A 916 15.85 -24.93 1.70
N ILE A 917 15.92 -25.40 2.93
CA ILE A 917 16.99 -25.05 3.89
C ILE A 917 17.83 -26.30 4.10
N ILE A 918 19.13 -26.21 3.83
CA ILE A 918 20.10 -27.30 4.00
C ILE A 918 21.25 -26.85 4.89
N VAL A 919 21.74 -27.75 5.74
CA VAL A 919 22.91 -27.51 6.58
C VAL A 919 24.09 -28.31 6.02
N ASP A 920 24.77 -27.75 5.03
CA ASP A 920 25.89 -28.36 4.29
C ASP A 920 27.22 -27.62 4.45
N GLY A 921 27.29 -26.72 5.44
CA GLY A 921 28.52 -26.09 5.90
C GLY A 921 28.54 -25.94 7.41
N LYS A 922 29.70 -25.55 7.94
CA LYS A 922 29.80 -25.07 9.33
C LYS A 922 31.00 -24.16 9.51
N ASN A 923 30.89 -23.25 10.47
CA ASN A 923 32.03 -22.47 10.94
C ASN A 923 33.15 -23.42 11.41
N GLY A 924 34.42 -23.09 11.16
CA GLY A 924 35.56 -23.92 11.57
C GLY A 924 35.64 -24.15 13.09
N SER A 925 34.99 -23.31 13.90
CA SER A 925 34.89 -23.45 15.35
C SER A 925 33.63 -24.20 15.82
N SER A 926 32.70 -24.54 14.92
CA SER A 926 31.50 -25.29 15.26
C SER A 926 31.77 -26.79 15.33
N SER A 927 31.31 -27.40 16.41
CA SER A 927 31.49 -28.84 16.63
C SER A 927 30.44 -29.72 15.93
N SER A 928 29.37 -29.14 15.36
CA SER A 928 28.24 -29.89 14.78
C SER A 928 27.51 -29.10 13.69
N TYR A 929 26.44 -29.68 13.12
CA TYR A 929 25.63 -29.15 12.00
C TYR A 929 24.18 -28.86 12.42
N TYR A 930 23.99 -28.32 13.62
CA TYR A 930 22.66 -27.96 14.08
C TYR A 930 22.18 -26.65 13.45
N ILE A 931 20.90 -26.54 13.16
CA ILE A 931 20.21 -25.25 13.05
C ILE A 931 18.88 -25.29 13.78
N ASN A 932 18.36 -24.10 14.08
CA ASN A 932 17.08 -23.93 14.74
C ASN A 932 16.27 -22.83 14.03
N LEU A 933 15.03 -23.16 13.70
CA LEU A 933 14.09 -22.33 12.99
C LEU A 933 12.87 -22.07 13.88
N HIS A 934 12.53 -20.79 14.08
CA HIS A 934 11.32 -20.36 14.79
C HIS A 934 10.26 -19.86 13.80
N SER A 935 10.66 -19.02 12.85
CA SER A 935 9.79 -18.55 11.76
C SER A 935 10.63 -18.23 10.53
N ILE A 936 9.99 -18.37 9.37
CA ILE A 936 10.57 -17.99 8.07
C ILE A 936 9.58 -17.04 7.43
N ALA A 937 10.02 -15.87 6.99
CA ALA A 937 9.15 -14.87 6.38
C ALA A 937 9.74 -14.33 5.08
N PHE A 938 8.90 -14.19 4.06
CA PHE A 938 9.23 -13.54 2.80
C PHE A 938 8.43 -12.25 2.68
N TRP A 939 9.11 -11.11 2.70
CA TRP A 939 8.52 -9.79 2.54
C TRP A 939 8.70 -9.34 1.11
N ARG A 940 7.61 -9.13 0.37
CA ARG A 940 7.74 -8.60 -1.00
C ARG A 940 8.11 -7.12 -0.92
N THR A 941 9.16 -6.73 -1.63
CA THR A 941 9.70 -5.36 -1.68
C THR A 941 9.57 -4.70 -3.07
N ALA A 942 9.15 -5.45 -4.11
CA ALA A 942 8.77 -4.95 -5.44
C ALA A 942 7.97 -6.03 -6.20
#